data_AF-A0A3C0BHH9-F1
#
_entry.id   AF-A0A3C0BHH9-F1
#
_cell.length_a   1.000
_cell.length_b   1.000
_cell.length_c   1.000
_cell.angle_alpha   90.00
_cell.angle_beta   90.00
_cell.angle_gamma   90.00
#
_symmetry.space_group_name_H-M   'P 1'
#
loop_
_entity.id
_entity.type
_entity.pdbx_description
1 polymer ?
#
loop_
_entity_poly.entity_id
_entity_poly.type
_entity_poly.pdbx_seq_one_letter_code
_entity_poly.pdbx_strand_id
1 'polypeptide(L)'
;DDDDDDDDDESSTSESLKALFNFMKPSTLKEQRLEGLILHNLDEDYTGSTANYFKVFGDWYSNLGAMTGFDGVFKPNNYITNLELTGMLGFSNTVFLDSSTGLYIPYASSGKKYQDSSNFLGIKLPFRYNTNFKLTLSKPFTLSLSLPLYSDPYFTDDFTEDRTETMDWISYLTESSSSDDDDDTTTEISTFSWTLSSSYSVPLPTFIKPYISTLSSSLSSTVVFSDITNGAVSSTDSLSTYSPERKFYYPSQITPATASVTWSGTLFSYSSSPSSAAAAKQNRQLAGQLVVPDDLKPSDDAAVAEAQQAGAQPENSAPGENPGDTERNDDGAPASGPQPDVSSQEDTPGNSPADAQGNTPGDNAPGKSRAAGDSDALPNLTATSPSVTSVSGIDYKLTYSIKPTFTSQIAYSSTNLDEPEDFDWNKLKSSMFTLKVPVVFDSAAGYGGSFFNIDNSLTFNPVLQEHPYISTDTTNGGYTATSAASLKETDYTATKLEITNSNSVSIKPFYYIDAFKNTGITYKSTIKMLRTEFIGDADNPEWEYLTVDWADEDSITTHELDFTFAATEGSNDLFGQALALTMTLPPQVDEYGATLTLTFPFTTLTFASGVQQKSSTDDTWEKEDFQQALSVSLFNSNLKFTESYNYDLEENHQDALKLALTYGGLQAAYTMSYTNGYNWDDEDGWVERDDEEFLPYSLSLAYAPTTKTWYTWKNRVSTAPGLSTSIVADLLRPTNSYFIFTPSLSFKINDFVTFTFSSTSKNSVLYRYVQKALGEEGRIPGEDNPFIDLINSFRFDDESLRKSSGFKLKSLNFTLTHYLHDWDFKTTYKLSPRLVTSGSSKYYDFNPYVTISIIWNPMESMKTQIVDDYGTWELNP
;
A
#
# COMPACT_ATOMS: atom_id res chain seq x y z
N ASP A 1 -28.82 -16.82 56.96
CA ASP A 1 -30.17 -16.82 56.38
C ASP A 1 -30.04 -17.14 54.92
N ASP A 2 -29.79 -18.44 54.74
CA ASP A 2 -30.24 -19.42 53.76
C ASP A 2 -30.63 -18.99 52.33
N ASP A 3 -29.95 -19.71 51.43
CA ASP A 3 -30.34 -20.26 50.11
C ASP A 3 -30.65 -19.27 48.97
N ASP A 4 -29.68 -19.14 48.05
CA ASP A 4 -29.83 -19.41 46.61
C ASP A 4 -28.42 -19.35 45.97
N ASP A 5 -27.71 -20.49 46.06
CA ASP A 5 -26.54 -20.84 45.24
C ASP A 5 -27.03 -21.68 44.03
N ASP A 6 -26.21 -21.69 42.98
CA ASP A 6 -26.20 -22.57 41.80
C ASP A 6 -27.04 -22.12 40.59
N ASP A 7 -26.41 -21.39 39.65
CA ASP A 7 -26.70 -21.46 38.20
C ASP A 7 -25.51 -21.00 37.30
N ASP A 8 -24.50 -20.28 37.82
CA ASP A 8 -23.40 -19.69 37.01
C ASP A 8 -22.22 -20.65 36.63
N ASP A 9 -22.15 -21.87 37.17
CA ASP A 9 -20.96 -22.76 37.01
C ASP A 9 -21.05 -23.76 35.83
N GLU A 10 -22.19 -23.89 35.16
CA GLU A 10 -22.35 -24.82 34.03
C GLU A 10 -21.74 -24.27 32.71
N SER A 11 -21.64 -22.94 32.54
CA SER A 11 -21.08 -22.34 31.31
C SER A 11 -19.54 -22.40 31.22
N SER A 12 -18.82 -22.43 32.34
CA SER A 12 -17.34 -22.48 32.33
C SER A 12 -16.77 -23.89 32.12
N THR A 13 -17.49 -24.91 32.60
CA THR A 13 -17.14 -26.31 32.42
C THR A 13 -17.38 -26.77 30.99
N SER A 14 -18.42 -26.21 30.36
CA SER A 14 -18.71 -26.28 28.94
C SER A 14 -17.52 -25.95 28.04
N GLU A 15 -17.11 -24.70 28.13
CA GLU A 15 -15.98 -24.07 27.44
C GLU A 15 -14.70 -24.89 27.56
N SER A 16 -14.40 -25.38 28.77
CA SER A 16 -13.20 -26.17 29.04
C SER A 16 -13.22 -27.57 28.39
N LEU A 17 -14.40 -28.21 28.31
CA LEU A 17 -14.56 -29.53 27.68
C LEU A 17 -14.54 -29.43 26.15
N LYS A 18 -15.14 -28.37 25.57
CA LYS A 18 -15.06 -28.03 24.14
C LYS A 18 -13.61 -27.87 23.67
N ALA A 19 -12.84 -27.08 24.42
CA ALA A 19 -11.43 -26.79 24.15
C ALA A 19 -10.55 -28.06 24.21
N LEU A 20 -10.83 -28.98 25.14
CA LEU A 20 -10.09 -30.24 25.30
C LEU A 20 -10.34 -31.24 24.16
N PHE A 21 -11.51 -31.20 23.50
CA PHE A 21 -11.87 -32.13 22.43
C PHE A 21 -11.62 -31.60 21.02
N ASN A 22 -11.67 -30.29 20.80
CA ASN A 22 -11.14 -29.69 19.57
C ASN A 22 -9.64 -29.96 19.41
N PHE A 23 -8.91 -30.17 20.51
CA PHE A 23 -7.53 -30.69 20.53
C PHE A 23 -7.38 -32.13 20.01
N MET A 24 -8.45 -32.96 19.98
CA MET A 24 -8.41 -34.35 19.48
C MET A 24 -8.80 -34.51 18.01
N LYS A 25 -9.22 -33.44 17.31
CA LYS A 25 -9.45 -33.48 15.87
C LYS A 25 -8.10 -33.57 15.15
N PRO A 26 -7.84 -34.60 14.31
CA PRO A 26 -6.56 -34.74 13.65
C PRO A 26 -6.26 -33.50 12.83
N SER A 27 -5.13 -32.88 13.13
CA SER A 27 -4.64 -31.64 12.52
C SER A 27 -4.19 -31.82 11.08
N THR A 28 -4.24 -33.04 10.56
CA THR A 28 -3.87 -33.43 9.20
C THR A 28 -5.03 -34.22 8.59
N LEU A 29 -5.41 -33.92 7.33
CA LEU A 29 -6.35 -34.78 6.61
C LEU A 29 -5.70 -36.16 6.52
N LYS A 30 -6.19 -37.10 7.33
CA LYS A 30 -5.73 -38.48 7.31
C LYS A 30 -6.24 -39.15 6.04
N GLU A 31 -5.56 -40.21 5.60
CA GLU A 31 -6.20 -41.09 4.64
C GLU A 31 -7.51 -41.59 5.26
N GLN A 32 -8.62 -41.38 4.58
CA GLN A 32 -9.92 -41.76 5.10
C GLN A 32 -10.41 -43.02 4.40
N ARG A 33 -10.90 -43.96 5.20
CA ARG A 33 -11.56 -45.16 4.70
C ARG A 33 -13.04 -45.11 5.06
N LEU A 34 -13.89 -45.32 4.06
CA LEU A 34 -15.33 -45.44 4.27
C LEU A 34 -15.64 -46.78 4.96
N GLU A 35 -16.19 -46.71 6.17
CA GLU A 35 -16.64 -47.87 6.93
C GLU A 35 -18.13 -47.70 7.27
N GLY A 36 -19.00 -48.35 6.50
CA GLY A 36 -20.44 -48.15 6.59
C GLY A 36 -20.86 -46.80 6.02
N LEU A 37 -21.49 -45.95 6.84
CA LEU A 37 -21.91 -44.58 6.48
C LEU A 37 -20.92 -43.50 6.98
N ILE A 38 -19.85 -43.89 7.67
CA ILE A 38 -18.93 -42.97 8.35
C ILE A 38 -17.53 -43.11 7.72
N LEU A 39 -16.89 -41.97 7.45
CA LEU A 39 -15.48 -41.93 7.07
C LEU A 39 -14.62 -42.02 8.33
N HIS A 40 -13.81 -43.07 8.42
CA HIS A 40 -12.81 -43.21 9.48
C HIS A 40 -11.46 -42.70 8.99
N ASN A 41 -10.85 -41.84 9.80
CA ASN A 41 -9.45 -41.45 9.62
C ASN A 41 -8.55 -42.67 9.89
N LEU A 42 -7.61 -42.96 8.99
CA LEU A 42 -6.52 -43.92 9.18
C LEU A 42 -5.34 -43.23 9.88
N ASP A 43 -4.32 -44.01 10.25
CA ASP A 43 -3.12 -43.48 10.92
C ASP A 43 -2.23 -42.64 9.97
N GLU A 44 -2.25 -42.99 8.68
CA GLU A 44 -1.44 -42.36 7.62
C GLU A 44 -2.03 -41.02 7.16
N ASP A 45 -1.17 -40.05 6.87
CA ASP A 45 -1.57 -38.74 6.36
C ASP A 45 -1.92 -38.80 4.87
N TYR A 46 -2.99 -38.13 4.45
CA TYR A 46 -3.33 -38.01 3.03
C TYR A 46 -2.31 -37.11 2.33
N THR A 47 -1.49 -37.67 1.45
CA THR A 47 -0.44 -36.94 0.73
C THR A 47 -0.89 -36.39 -0.63
N GLY A 48 -2.18 -36.47 -0.96
CA GLY A 48 -2.75 -35.98 -2.21
C GLY A 48 -3.02 -34.47 -2.19
N SER A 49 -3.19 -33.84 -3.36
CA SER A 49 -3.55 -32.43 -3.45
C SER A 49 -5.04 -32.24 -3.13
N THR A 50 -5.38 -31.24 -2.31
CA THR A 50 -6.75 -30.80 -2.06
C THR A 50 -7.13 -29.52 -2.78
N ALA A 51 -6.20 -28.93 -3.55
CA ALA A 51 -6.45 -27.74 -4.35
C ALA A 51 -7.68 -27.89 -5.27
N ASN A 52 -8.10 -29.14 -5.50
CA ASN A 52 -9.39 -29.51 -6.05
C ASN A 52 -10.20 -30.29 -5.00
N TYR A 53 -11.44 -29.88 -4.71
CA TYR A 53 -12.36 -30.65 -3.89
C TYR A 53 -13.81 -30.51 -4.37
N PHE A 54 -14.64 -31.48 -3.98
CA PHE A 54 -16.09 -31.43 -4.11
C PHE A 54 -16.71 -32.03 -2.85
N LYS A 55 -17.52 -31.24 -2.16
CA LYS A 55 -18.23 -31.60 -0.93
C LYS A 55 -19.72 -31.61 -1.21
N VAL A 56 -20.43 -32.54 -0.58
CA VAL A 56 -21.90 -32.56 -0.49
C VAL A 56 -22.28 -32.60 0.97
N PHE A 57 -23.31 -31.87 1.35
CA PHE A 57 -23.74 -31.77 2.74
C PHE A 57 -25.26 -31.59 2.85
N GLY A 58 -25.77 -31.86 4.03
CA GLY A 58 -27.16 -31.64 4.37
C GLY A 58 -27.35 -31.58 5.86
N ASP A 59 -28.10 -30.57 6.29
CA ASP A 59 -28.27 -30.14 7.66
C ASP A 59 -29.78 -30.17 8.00
N TRP A 60 -30.13 -30.57 9.23
CA TRP A 60 -31.50 -30.56 9.73
C TRP A 60 -31.56 -29.71 10.99
N TYR A 61 -32.41 -28.70 10.96
CA TYR A 61 -32.69 -27.74 12.02
C TYR A 61 -34.08 -27.99 12.61
N SER A 62 -34.16 -28.15 13.93
CA SER A 62 -35.40 -28.56 14.62
C SER A 62 -36.58 -27.60 14.39
N ASN A 63 -36.33 -26.29 14.42
CA ASN A 63 -37.35 -25.26 14.24
C ASN A 63 -37.38 -24.76 12.79
N LEU A 64 -36.22 -24.45 12.21
CA LEU A 64 -36.11 -23.87 10.88
C LEU A 64 -36.49 -24.85 9.76
N GLY A 65 -35.89 -26.05 9.68
CA GLY A 65 -36.19 -27.01 8.60
C GLY A 65 -34.98 -27.84 8.18
N ALA A 66 -34.76 -28.03 6.88
CA ALA A 66 -33.59 -28.77 6.39
C ALA A 66 -32.88 -28.01 5.27
N MET A 67 -31.57 -28.15 5.17
CA MET A 67 -30.76 -27.59 4.09
C MET A 67 -29.95 -28.70 3.44
N THR A 68 -29.70 -28.62 2.14
CA THR A 68 -28.75 -29.50 1.46
C THR A 68 -28.01 -28.74 0.38
N GLY A 69 -26.74 -29.07 0.18
CA GLY A 69 -25.93 -28.38 -0.80
C GLY A 69 -24.66 -29.10 -1.19
N PHE A 70 -23.90 -28.43 -2.04
CA PHE A 70 -22.57 -28.82 -2.43
C PHE A 70 -21.65 -27.60 -2.44
N ASP A 71 -20.36 -27.86 -2.28
CA ASP A 71 -19.30 -26.87 -2.39
C ASP A 71 -18.09 -27.48 -3.11
N GLY A 72 -17.50 -26.78 -4.06
CA GLY A 72 -16.39 -27.32 -4.83
C GLY A 72 -15.47 -26.25 -5.38
N VAL A 73 -14.18 -26.52 -5.32
CA VAL A 73 -13.13 -25.68 -5.89
C VAL A 73 -12.30 -26.55 -6.81
N PHE A 74 -12.05 -26.09 -8.03
CA PHE A 74 -11.30 -26.83 -9.03
C PHE A 74 -10.31 -25.92 -9.77
N LYS A 75 -9.08 -26.41 -9.96
CA LYS A 75 -7.97 -25.79 -10.67
C LYS A 75 -7.40 -26.79 -11.69
N PRO A 76 -8.17 -27.17 -12.73
CA PRO A 76 -7.85 -28.32 -13.57
C PRO A 76 -6.63 -28.14 -14.47
N ASN A 77 -6.33 -26.92 -14.95
CA ASN A 77 -5.19 -26.67 -15.83
C ASN A 77 -4.81 -25.17 -15.89
N ASN A 78 -3.85 -24.82 -16.74
CA ASN A 78 -3.38 -23.44 -16.93
C ASN A 78 -4.33 -22.55 -17.75
N TYR A 79 -5.45 -23.07 -18.25
CA TYR A 79 -6.49 -22.31 -18.94
C TYR A 79 -7.57 -21.90 -17.96
N ILE A 80 -8.17 -22.86 -17.25
CA ILE A 80 -9.12 -22.65 -16.15
C ILE A 80 -8.31 -22.74 -14.85
N THR A 81 -7.89 -21.60 -14.34
CA THR A 81 -7.03 -21.51 -13.16
C THR A 81 -7.81 -21.52 -11.86
N ASN A 82 -9.12 -21.23 -11.92
CA ASN A 82 -10.02 -21.34 -10.78
C ASN A 82 -11.47 -21.58 -11.24
N LEU A 83 -12.17 -22.51 -10.60
CA LEU A 83 -13.60 -22.76 -10.72
C LEU A 83 -14.14 -23.04 -9.32
N GLU A 84 -14.94 -22.13 -8.78
CA GLU A 84 -15.61 -22.28 -7.48
C GLU A 84 -17.11 -22.45 -7.73
N LEU A 85 -17.72 -23.45 -7.09
CA LEU A 85 -19.10 -23.87 -7.27
C LEU A 85 -19.70 -24.21 -5.91
N THR A 86 -20.56 -23.34 -5.41
CA THR A 86 -21.35 -23.58 -4.20
C THR A 86 -22.83 -23.52 -4.56
N GLY A 87 -23.62 -24.46 -4.07
CA GLY A 87 -25.06 -24.44 -4.24
C GLY A 87 -25.77 -25.09 -3.07
N MET A 88 -26.66 -24.35 -2.42
CA MET A 88 -27.39 -24.75 -1.22
C MET A 88 -28.87 -24.48 -1.40
N LEU A 89 -29.71 -25.43 -0.94
CA LEU A 89 -31.16 -25.36 -0.96
C LEU A 89 -31.69 -25.53 0.47
N GLY A 90 -32.40 -24.54 0.98
CA GLY A 90 -33.02 -24.51 2.30
C GLY A 90 -34.53 -24.73 2.22
N PHE A 91 -35.02 -25.82 2.80
CA PHE A 91 -36.44 -26.12 2.98
C PHE A 91 -36.84 -25.70 4.40
N SER A 92 -37.09 -24.40 4.60
CA SER A 92 -37.37 -23.82 5.92
C SER A 92 -38.83 -23.48 6.18
N ASN A 93 -39.08 -23.12 7.42
CA ASN A 93 -40.31 -22.58 7.94
C ASN A 93 -40.00 -21.29 8.69
N THR A 94 -40.91 -20.33 8.64
CA THR A 94 -40.75 -19.09 9.39
C THR A 94 -40.68 -19.41 10.89
N VAL A 95 -39.65 -18.88 11.54
CA VAL A 95 -39.42 -19.02 12.98
C VAL A 95 -39.85 -17.73 13.67
N PHE A 96 -40.72 -17.85 14.67
CA PHE A 96 -41.32 -16.73 15.38
C PHE A 96 -40.77 -16.67 16.80
N LEU A 97 -40.50 -15.46 17.29
CA LEU A 97 -40.26 -15.24 18.71
C LEU A 97 -41.58 -15.31 19.48
N ASP A 98 -41.70 -16.27 20.39
CA ASP A 98 -42.80 -16.34 21.33
C ASP A 98 -42.54 -15.38 22.50
N SER A 99 -43.25 -14.25 22.50
CA SER A 99 -43.11 -13.21 23.53
C SER A 99 -43.45 -13.65 24.95
N SER A 100 -44.07 -14.82 25.13
CA SER A 100 -44.36 -15.38 26.46
C SER A 100 -43.25 -16.25 27.03
N THR A 101 -42.43 -16.86 26.17
CA THR A 101 -41.35 -17.78 26.57
C THR A 101 -39.95 -17.27 26.20
N GLY A 102 -39.85 -16.24 25.35
CA GLY A 102 -38.58 -15.78 24.79
C GLY A 102 -38.01 -16.73 23.73
N LEU A 103 -38.67 -17.85 23.45
CA LEU A 103 -38.15 -18.89 22.56
C LEU A 103 -38.56 -18.67 21.11
N TYR A 104 -37.63 -18.97 20.21
CA TYR A 104 -37.88 -19.04 18.78
C TYR A 104 -38.53 -20.38 18.41
N ILE A 105 -39.77 -20.35 17.93
CA ILE A 105 -40.58 -21.55 17.62
C ILE A 105 -41.14 -21.50 16.19
N PRO A 106 -41.40 -22.65 15.54
CA PRO A 106 -41.88 -22.71 14.15
C PRO A 106 -43.40 -22.53 14.03
N TYR A 107 -44.06 -22.04 15.09
CA TYR A 107 -45.50 -21.84 15.15
C TYR A 107 -45.79 -20.37 15.39
N ALA A 108 -46.64 -19.80 14.55
CA ALA A 108 -47.24 -18.50 14.80
C ALA A 108 -48.07 -18.50 16.09
N SER A 109 -48.46 -17.31 16.56
CA SER A 109 -49.41 -17.15 17.68
C SER A 109 -50.76 -17.83 17.45
N SER A 110 -51.14 -18.08 16.18
CA SER A 110 -52.31 -18.85 15.79
C SER A 110 -52.15 -20.38 15.87
N GLY A 111 -50.94 -20.87 16.15
CA GLY A 111 -50.55 -22.28 16.12
C GLY A 111 -50.27 -22.84 14.72
N LYS A 112 -50.31 -22.00 13.67
CA LYS A 112 -49.99 -22.42 12.30
C LYS A 112 -48.49 -22.39 12.04
N LYS A 113 -48.04 -23.31 11.19
CA LYS A 113 -46.68 -23.36 10.66
C LYS A 113 -46.67 -22.88 9.21
N TYR A 114 -45.73 -22.01 8.87
CA TYR A 114 -45.59 -21.41 7.55
C TYR A 114 -44.29 -21.91 6.91
N GLN A 115 -44.38 -22.56 5.75
CA GLN A 115 -43.22 -22.94 4.97
C GLN A 115 -42.73 -21.75 4.18
N ASP A 116 -41.42 -21.50 4.22
CA ASP A 116 -40.83 -20.41 3.46
C ASP A 116 -40.65 -20.85 2.00
N SER A 117 -40.81 -19.87 1.12
CA SER A 117 -40.56 -19.97 -0.29
C SER A 117 -39.57 -18.89 -0.70
N SER A 118 -39.11 -18.95 -1.95
CA SER A 118 -38.30 -17.89 -2.52
C SER A 118 -38.77 -17.58 -3.93
N ASN A 119 -38.13 -16.60 -4.54
CA ASN A 119 -38.36 -16.26 -5.93
C ASN A 119 -37.02 -16.17 -6.66
N PHE A 120 -36.94 -16.82 -7.81
CA PHE A 120 -35.84 -16.62 -8.74
C PHE A 120 -36.40 -16.09 -10.06
N LEU A 121 -36.14 -14.81 -10.36
CA LEU A 121 -36.52 -14.16 -11.62
C LEU A 121 -38.00 -14.30 -11.97
N GLY A 122 -38.89 -14.11 -10.99
CA GLY A 122 -40.34 -14.22 -11.15
C GLY A 122 -40.88 -15.65 -11.04
N ILE A 123 -40.04 -16.65 -10.77
CA ILE A 123 -40.46 -18.02 -10.54
C ILE A 123 -40.43 -18.29 -9.04
N LYS A 124 -41.61 -18.52 -8.45
CA LYS A 124 -41.74 -18.95 -7.05
C LYS A 124 -41.17 -20.36 -6.88
N LEU A 125 -40.20 -20.51 -5.97
CA LEU A 125 -39.56 -21.77 -5.64
C LEU A 125 -39.98 -22.24 -4.24
N PRO A 126 -40.23 -23.54 -4.03
CA PRO A 126 -40.69 -24.08 -2.74
C PRO A 126 -39.54 -24.30 -1.72
N PHE A 127 -38.45 -23.56 -1.89
CA PHE A 127 -37.24 -23.61 -1.06
C PHE A 127 -36.48 -22.29 -1.23
N ARG A 128 -35.65 -21.96 -0.25
CA ARG A 128 -34.67 -20.87 -0.28
C ARG A 128 -33.34 -21.38 -0.84
N TYR A 129 -32.45 -20.49 -1.28
CA TYR A 129 -31.20 -20.91 -1.91
C TYR A 129 -30.05 -19.91 -1.70
N ASN A 130 -28.82 -20.44 -1.71
CA ASN A 130 -27.59 -19.67 -1.82
C ASN A 130 -26.67 -20.38 -2.81
N THR A 131 -26.22 -19.67 -3.83
CA THR A 131 -25.33 -20.20 -4.85
C THR A 131 -24.20 -19.21 -5.10
N ASN A 132 -23.00 -19.74 -5.29
CA ASN A 132 -21.84 -18.95 -5.65
C ASN A 132 -21.10 -19.65 -6.78
N PHE A 133 -20.94 -18.93 -7.89
CA PHE A 133 -20.19 -19.41 -9.03
C PHE A 133 -19.05 -18.45 -9.31
N LYS A 134 -17.80 -18.92 -9.27
CA LYS A 134 -16.64 -18.15 -9.75
C LYS A 134 -15.87 -18.95 -10.79
N LEU A 135 -15.44 -18.27 -11.85
CA LEU A 135 -14.61 -18.85 -12.89
C LEU A 135 -13.50 -17.87 -13.24
N THR A 136 -12.26 -18.36 -13.25
CA THR A 136 -11.09 -17.62 -13.74
C THR A 136 -10.41 -18.41 -14.86
N LEU A 137 -10.34 -17.76 -16.03
CA LEU A 137 -9.51 -18.19 -17.15
C LEU A 137 -8.29 -17.29 -17.23
N SER A 138 -7.10 -17.83 -17.48
CA SER A 138 -5.86 -17.02 -17.54
C SER A 138 -5.14 -17.07 -18.89
N LYS A 139 -5.58 -17.93 -19.82
CA LYS A 139 -5.00 -18.04 -21.16
C LYS A 139 -6.08 -18.32 -22.21
N PRO A 140 -5.96 -17.76 -23.44
CA PRO A 140 -4.96 -16.77 -23.90
C PRO A 140 -5.29 -15.32 -23.47
N PHE A 141 -6.46 -15.09 -22.89
CA PHE A 141 -6.88 -13.85 -22.25
C PHE A 141 -7.24 -14.16 -20.79
N THR A 142 -7.26 -13.12 -19.96
CA THR A 142 -7.75 -13.25 -18.58
C THR A 142 -9.25 -13.03 -18.59
N LEU A 143 -10.04 -13.97 -18.08
CA LEU A 143 -11.49 -13.85 -17.88
C LEU A 143 -11.79 -14.16 -16.42
N SER A 144 -12.57 -13.32 -15.76
CA SER A 144 -13.08 -13.56 -14.41
C SER A 144 -14.59 -13.38 -14.42
N LEU A 145 -15.33 -14.39 -13.98
CA LEU A 145 -16.78 -14.38 -13.84
C LEU A 145 -17.12 -14.71 -12.38
N SER A 146 -17.96 -13.91 -11.74
CA SER A 146 -18.45 -14.10 -10.37
C SER A 146 -19.95 -13.87 -10.35
N LEU A 147 -20.72 -14.89 -9.97
CA LEU A 147 -22.18 -14.89 -9.96
C LEU A 147 -22.69 -15.41 -8.59
N PRO A 148 -22.55 -14.62 -7.51
CA PRO A 148 -23.24 -14.93 -6.25
C PRO A 148 -24.74 -14.70 -6.42
N LEU A 149 -25.56 -15.54 -5.81
CA LEU A 149 -27.01 -15.46 -5.90
C LEU A 149 -27.64 -16.03 -4.63
N TYR A 150 -28.48 -15.21 -4.00
CA TYR A 150 -29.17 -15.50 -2.74
C TYR A 150 -30.69 -15.40 -2.95
N SER A 151 -31.47 -16.19 -2.22
CA SER A 151 -32.94 -16.09 -2.25
C SER A 151 -33.45 -14.85 -1.54
N ASP A 152 -32.83 -14.49 -0.42
CA ASP A 152 -33.22 -13.43 0.49
C ASP A 152 -32.02 -13.00 1.36
N PRO A 153 -32.07 -11.82 2.01
CA PRO A 153 -30.95 -11.29 2.79
C PRO A 153 -30.54 -12.10 4.02
N TYR A 154 -31.38 -13.03 4.48
CA TYR A 154 -31.22 -13.75 5.75
C TYR A 154 -30.72 -15.18 5.56
N PHE A 155 -30.58 -15.68 4.32
CA PHE A 155 -30.19 -17.07 4.10
C PHE A 155 -28.87 -17.42 4.76
N THR A 156 -27.90 -16.50 4.70
CA THR A 156 -26.55 -16.75 5.21
C THR A 156 -26.57 -16.89 6.72
N ASP A 157 -27.22 -15.96 7.41
CA ASP A 157 -27.49 -15.94 8.86
C ASP A 157 -28.22 -17.22 9.28
N ASP A 158 -29.33 -17.57 8.61
CA ASP A 158 -30.16 -18.72 8.97
C ASP A 158 -29.50 -20.11 8.81
N PHE A 159 -28.58 -20.27 7.85
CA PHE A 159 -28.10 -21.60 7.45
C PHE A 159 -26.58 -21.79 7.44
N THR A 160 -25.80 -20.73 7.25
CA THR A 160 -24.39 -20.86 6.89
C THR A 160 -23.43 -20.12 7.79
N GLU A 161 -23.87 -19.08 8.51
CA GLU A 161 -23.03 -18.29 9.42
C GLU A 161 -22.42 -19.20 10.49
N ASP A 162 -23.26 -19.97 11.19
CA ASP A 162 -22.81 -20.89 12.25
C ASP A 162 -22.42 -22.29 11.75
N ARG A 163 -22.34 -22.50 10.43
CA ARG A 163 -22.16 -23.83 9.86
C ARG A 163 -20.71 -24.28 9.94
N THR A 164 -20.45 -25.35 10.69
CA THR A 164 -19.11 -25.93 10.82
C THR A 164 -19.05 -27.39 10.33
N GLU A 165 -17.96 -27.78 9.67
CA GLU A 165 -17.80 -29.14 9.12
C GLU A 165 -17.44 -30.20 10.17
N THR A 166 -17.25 -29.78 11.42
CA THR A 166 -16.80 -30.67 12.49
C THR A 166 -17.74 -30.59 13.67
N MET A 167 -18.50 -31.66 13.93
CA MET A 167 -19.42 -31.72 15.07
C MET A 167 -18.66 -31.58 16.38
N ASP A 168 -18.97 -30.53 17.12
CA ASP A 168 -18.47 -30.30 18.47
C ASP A 168 -19.55 -30.73 19.48
N TRP A 169 -19.63 -32.05 19.69
CA TRP A 169 -20.63 -32.70 20.55
C TRP A 169 -20.63 -32.18 21.98
N ILE A 170 -19.48 -31.71 22.41
CA ILE A 170 -19.30 -31.22 23.76
C ILE A 170 -19.75 -29.78 23.82
N SER A 171 -19.45 -28.99 22.78
CA SER A 171 -20.01 -27.66 22.63
C SER A 171 -21.51 -27.63 22.79
N TYR A 172 -22.14 -28.49 22.01
CA TYR A 172 -23.57 -28.69 22.02
C TYR A 172 -24.12 -29.13 23.39
N LEU A 173 -23.42 -30.01 24.13
CA LEU A 173 -23.88 -30.56 25.41
C LEU A 173 -23.78 -29.57 26.56
N THR A 174 -22.97 -28.52 26.41
CA THR A 174 -22.59 -27.68 27.53
C THR A 174 -22.93 -26.20 27.33
N GLU A 175 -23.22 -25.76 26.11
CA GLU A 175 -23.98 -24.52 25.84
C GLU A 175 -25.48 -24.71 26.04
N SER A 176 -26.01 -25.94 25.90
CA SER A 176 -27.45 -26.20 26.14
C SER A 176 -27.91 -25.96 27.59
N SER A 177 -26.96 -25.69 28.49
CA SER A 177 -27.13 -25.40 29.92
C SER A 177 -27.07 -23.90 30.27
N SER A 178 -26.64 -23.02 29.34
CA SER A 178 -26.50 -21.58 29.60
C SER A 178 -27.38 -20.77 28.64
N SER A 179 -28.61 -20.52 29.05
CA SER A 179 -29.58 -19.70 28.33
C SER A 179 -29.49 -18.23 28.76
N ASP A 180 -28.49 -17.50 28.25
CA ASP A 180 -28.47 -16.03 28.36
C ASP A 180 -28.75 -15.43 26.97
N ASP A 181 -29.80 -14.61 26.93
CA ASP A 181 -30.34 -13.92 25.76
C ASP A 181 -29.38 -12.81 25.28
N ASP A 182 -28.32 -13.15 24.55
CA ASP A 182 -27.58 -12.16 23.76
C ASP A 182 -28.41 -11.80 22.50
N ASP A 183 -28.77 -10.52 22.37
CA ASP A 183 -29.42 -9.93 21.19
C ASP A 183 -28.43 -9.98 19.99
N ASP A 184 -28.28 -11.14 19.36
CA ASP A 184 -27.53 -11.29 18.12
C ASP A 184 -28.18 -10.44 17.02
N THR A 185 -27.42 -9.46 16.53
CA THR A 185 -27.87 -8.62 15.42
C THR A 185 -27.84 -9.44 14.14
N THR A 186 -29.02 -9.83 13.63
CA THR A 186 -29.18 -10.57 12.36
C THR A 186 -28.31 -9.97 11.24
N THR A 187 -27.45 -10.77 10.62
CA THR A 187 -26.57 -10.30 9.55
C THR A 187 -27.28 -10.32 8.20
N GLU A 188 -27.54 -9.14 7.62
CA GLU A 188 -28.26 -9.03 6.35
C GLU A 188 -27.32 -8.73 5.17
N ILE A 189 -27.39 -9.54 4.10
CA ILE A 189 -26.74 -9.20 2.82
C ILE A 189 -27.66 -8.28 2.01
N SER A 190 -27.60 -6.96 2.21
CA SER A 190 -28.49 -6.01 1.51
C SER A 190 -28.18 -5.83 0.01
N THR A 191 -26.96 -6.16 -0.44
CA THR A 191 -26.58 -6.03 -1.86
C THR A 191 -25.54 -7.06 -2.27
N PHE A 192 -25.59 -7.48 -3.53
CA PHE A 192 -24.54 -8.26 -4.17
C PHE A 192 -24.41 -7.90 -5.65
N SER A 193 -23.36 -8.38 -6.31
CA SER A 193 -23.16 -8.10 -7.74
C SER A 193 -22.63 -9.30 -8.51
N TRP A 194 -23.18 -9.47 -9.70
CA TRP A 194 -22.60 -10.31 -10.74
C TRP A 194 -21.54 -9.50 -11.47
N THR A 195 -20.36 -10.09 -11.67
CA THR A 195 -19.27 -9.42 -12.39
C THR A 195 -18.68 -10.34 -13.45
N LEU A 196 -18.43 -9.78 -14.62
CA LEU A 196 -17.68 -10.38 -15.70
C LEU A 196 -16.56 -9.41 -16.05
N SER A 197 -15.32 -9.86 -16.08
CA SER A 197 -14.16 -9.06 -16.47
C SER A 197 -13.29 -9.84 -17.43
N SER A 198 -12.82 -9.19 -18.47
CA SER A 198 -11.96 -9.75 -19.50
C SER A 198 -10.83 -8.78 -19.79
N SER A 199 -9.61 -9.28 -19.94
CA SER A 199 -8.48 -8.48 -20.40
C SER A 199 -7.59 -9.28 -21.33
N TYR A 200 -7.09 -8.60 -22.36
CA TYR A 200 -6.23 -9.21 -23.36
C TYR A 200 -5.13 -8.23 -23.79
N SER A 201 -3.89 -8.67 -23.73
CA SER A 201 -2.74 -7.96 -24.28
C SER A 201 -2.31 -8.67 -25.55
N VAL A 202 -2.39 -7.98 -26.69
CA VAL A 202 -2.06 -8.55 -27.98
C VAL A 202 -0.55 -8.77 -28.06
N PRO A 203 -0.06 -10.01 -28.24
CA PRO A 203 1.35 -10.24 -28.47
C PRO A 203 1.75 -9.68 -29.84
N LEU A 204 2.53 -8.59 -29.85
CA LEU A 204 2.91 -7.91 -31.07
C LEU A 204 4.16 -8.55 -31.72
N PRO A 205 4.15 -8.83 -33.03
CA PRO A 205 5.34 -9.28 -33.75
C PRO A 205 6.47 -8.26 -33.71
N THR A 206 7.72 -8.72 -33.70
CA THR A 206 8.92 -7.87 -33.60
C THR A 206 8.99 -6.78 -34.66
N PHE A 207 8.44 -7.00 -35.86
CA PHE A 207 8.42 -6.00 -36.93
C PHE A 207 7.43 -4.85 -36.71
N ILE A 208 6.39 -5.04 -35.86
CA ILE A 208 5.39 -4.01 -35.53
C ILE A 208 5.79 -3.24 -34.26
N LYS A 209 6.52 -3.89 -33.34
CA LYS A 209 6.95 -3.33 -32.04
C LYS A 209 7.57 -1.93 -32.09
N PRO A 210 8.34 -1.53 -33.12
CA PRO A 210 8.86 -0.17 -33.22
C PRO A 210 7.76 0.91 -33.32
N TYR A 211 6.62 0.59 -33.94
CA TYR A 211 5.52 1.54 -34.22
C TYR A 211 4.35 1.39 -33.25
N ILE A 212 4.13 0.18 -32.72
CA ILE A 212 3.11 -0.11 -31.71
C ILE A 212 3.82 -0.84 -30.57
N SER A 213 3.98 -0.17 -29.43
CA SER A 213 4.59 -0.78 -28.24
C SER A 213 3.59 -1.62 -27.46
N THR A 214 2.34 -1.14 -27.41
CA THR A 214 1.29 -1.74 -26.59
C THR A 214 -0.04 -1.70 -27.34
N LEU A 215 -0.70 -2.85 -27.39
CA LEU A 215 -2.10 -2.99 -27.78
C LEU A 215 -2.78 -3.92 -26.79
N SER A 216 -3.69 -3.37 -25.98
CA SER A 216 -4.45 -4.13 -25.01
C SER A 216 -5.88 -3.68 -24.95
N SER A 217 -6.78 -4.61 -24.64
CA SER A 217 -8.19 -4.32 -24.39
C SER A 217 -8.63 -4.89 -23.05
N SER A 218 -9.61 -4.24 -22.44
CA SER A 218 -10.37 -4.80 -21.34
C SER A 218 -11.85 -4.58 -21.55
N LEU A 219 -12.65 -5.50 -21.03
CA LEU A 219 -14.11 -5.46 -21.06
C LEU A 219 -14.61 -5.93 -19.70
N SER A 220 -15.43 -5.15 -19.04
CA SER A 220 -16.15 -5.59 -17.85
C SER A 220 -17.66 -5.39 -18.00
N SER A 221 -18.43 -6.19 -17.28
CA SER A 221 -19.87 -6.08 -17.14
C SER A 221 -20.26 -6.41 -15.71
N THR A 222 -21.26 -5.70 -15.20
CA THR A 222 -21.73 -5.85 -13.82
C THR A 222 -23.26 -5.82 -13.78
N VAL A 223 -23.87 -6.66 -12.95
CA VAL A 223 -25.28 -6.53 -12.55
C VAL A 223 -25.32 -6.40 -11.04
N VAL A 224 -25.88 -5.32 -10.53
CA VAL A 224 -26.02 -5.03 -9.10
C VAL A 224 -27.43 -5.39 -8.67
N PHE A 225 -27.53 -6.17 -7.60
CA PHE A 225 -28.78 -6.53 -6.95
C PHE A 225 -28.86 -5.83 -5.59
N SER A 226 -30.04 -5.30 -5.28
CA SER A 226 -30.33 -4.65 -4.00
C SER A 226 -31.57 -5.28 -3.39
N ASP A 227 -31.63 -5.34 -2.06
CA ASP A 227 -32.81 -5.79 -1.34
C ASP A 227 -33.90 -4.71 -1.33
N ILE A 228 -35.16 -5.15 -1.27
CA ILE A 228 -36.33 -4.32 -1.03
C ILE A 228 -37.34 -5.09 -0.19
N THR A 229 -38.13 -4.37 0.61
CA THR A 229 -39.21 -4.95 1.40
C THR A 229 -40.31 -5.50 0.49
N ASN A 230 -40.79 -6.70 0.80
CA ASN A 230 -41.93 -7.34 0.17
C ASN A 230 -43.24 -6.89 0.83
N GLY A 231 -44.00 -6.06 0.13
CA GLY A 231 -45.27 -5.49 0.61
C GLY A 231 -46.43 -6.49 0.65
N ALA A 232 -46.33 -7.61 -0.05
CA ALA A 232 -47.43 -8.60 -0.12
C ALA A 232 -47.37 -9.70 0.94
N VAL A 233 -46.26 -9.78 1.69
CA VAL A 233 -46.20 -10.68 2.84
C VAL A 233 -47.28 -10.27 3.84
N SER A 234 -48.15 -11.22 4.19
CA SER A 234 -49.27 -10.95 5.10
C SER A 234 -48.77 -10.43 6.44
N SER A 235 -49.45 -9.44 7.01
CA SER A 235 -49.22 -9.04 8.41
C SER A 235 -49.89 -9.98 9.41
N THR A 236 -50.69 -10.94 8.93
CA THR A 236 -51.25 -12.00 9.77
C THR A 236 -50.13 -12.77 10.44
N ASP A 237 -50.28 -13.07 11.73
CA ASP A 237 -49.32 -13.86 12.49
C ASP A 237 -47.90 -13.26 12.49
N SER A 238 -47.76 -11.95 12.25
CA SER A 238 -46.48 -11.22 12.20
C SER A 238 -45.49 -11.74 11.14
N LEU A 239 -45.99 -12.36 10.06
CA LEU A 239 -45.13 -12.85 8.97
C LEU A 239 -44.29 -11.74 8.31
N SER A 240 -44.82 -10.52 8.21
CA SER A 240 -44.07 -9.35 7.70
C SER A 240 -42.85 -8.95 8.54
N THR A 241 -42.72 -9.50 9.76
CA THR A 241 -41.59 -9.27 10.67
C THR A 241 -40.61 -10.43 10.64
N TYR A 242 -41.10 -11.68 10.69
CA TYR A 242 -40.26 -12.85 10.89
C TYR A 242 -39.97 -13.64 9.61
N SER A 243 -40.85 -13.59 8.61
CA SER A 243 -40.64 -14.38 7.40
C SER A 243 -39.42 -13.86 6.63
N PRO A 244 -38.54 -14.74 6.13
CA PRO A 244 -37.46 -14.32 5.24
C PRO A 244 -37.99 -13.71 3.94
N GLU A 245 -39.22 -14.06 3.53
CA GLU A 245 -39.91 -13.50 2.35
C GLU A 245 -40.20 -11.99 2.49
N ARG A 246 -40.04 -11.41 3.68
CA ARG A 246 -40.27 -9.97 3.94
C ARG A 246 -39.34 -9.05 3.15
N LYS A 247 -38.26 -9.57 2.58
CA LYS A 247 -37.39 -8.86 1.64
C LYS A 247 -37.03 -9.76 0.47
N PHE A 248 -36.80 -9.16 -0.70
CA PHE A 248 -36.30 -9.86 -1.87
C PHE A 248 -35.31 -9.00 -2.65
N TYR A 249 -34.53 -9.62 -3.53
CA TYR A 249 -33.59 -8.91 -4.39
C TYR A 249 -34.18 -8.57 -5.75
N TYR A 250 -33.85 -7.39 -6.26
CA TYR A 250 -34.12 -6.98 -7.62
C TYR A 250 -32.84 -6.38 -8.24
N PRO A 251 -32.65 -6.46 -9.57
CA PRO A 251 -31.49 -5.83 -10.21
C PRO A 251 -31.71 -4.31 -10.22
N SER A 252 -30.91 -3.58 -9.44
CA SER A 252 -31.02 -2.12 -9.32
C SER A 252 -30.24 -1.40 -10.43
N GLN A 253 -29.14 -1.99 -10.89
CA GLN A 253 -28.29 -1.41 -11.93
C GLN A 253 -27.59 -2.48 -12.77
N ILE A 254 -27.47 -2.24 -14.07
CA ILE A 254 -26.67 -3.05 -14.98
C ILE A 254 -25.66 -2.15 -15.67
N THR A 255 -24.42 -2.62 -15.75
CA THR A 255 -23.38 -2.08 -16.60
C THR A 255 -23.09 -3.14 -17.67
N PRO A 256 -23.75 -3.08 -18.85
CA PRO A 256 -23.62 -4.13 -19.86
C PRO A 256 -22.19 -4.24 -20.41
N ALA A 257 -21.51 -3.11 -20.54
CA ALA A 257 -20.14 -3.05 -21.00
C ALA A 257 -19.42 -1.80 -20.49
N THR A 258 -18.27 -2.01 -19.87
CA THR A 258 -17.19 -1.04 -19.76
C THR A 258 -16.02 -1.58 -20.57
N ALA A 259 -15.79 -1.01 -21.74
CA ALA A 259 -14.73 -1.42 -22.65
C ALA A 259 -13.65 -0.34 -22.67
N SER A 260 -12.38 -0.75 -22.56
CA SER A 260 -11.26 0.14 -22.80
C SER A 260 -10.24 -0.50 -23.73
N VAL A 261 -9.63 0.32 -24.59
CA VAL A 261 -8.51 -0.10 -25.43
C VAL A 261 -7.35 0.84 -25.13
N THR A 262 -6.14 0.31 -25.01
CA THR A 262 -4.91 1.10 -24.97
C THR A 262 -4.10 0.76 -26.21
N TRP A 263 -3.81 1.80 -26.99
CA TRP A 263 -2.98 1.72 -28.18
C TRP A 263 -1.90 2.79 -28.10
N SER A 264 -0.64 2.39 -27.96
CA SER A 264 0.48 3.31 -27.88
C SER A 264 1.71 2.83 -28.64
N GLY A 265 2.60 3.76 -28.98
CA GLY A 265 3.83 3.44 -29.69
C GLY A 265 4.71 4.65 -29.95
N THR A 266 5.78 4.42 -30.72
CA THR A 266 6.73 5.45 -31.15
C THR A 266 6.53 5.70 -32.64
N LEU A 267 6.16 6.92 -33.04
CA LEU A 267 6.01 7.29 -34.45
C LEU A 267 7.35 7.54 -35.11
N PHE A 268 8.25 8.19 -34.38
CA PHE A 268 9.57 8.55 -34.88
C PHE A 268 10.55 8.62 -33.71
N SER A 269 11.75 8.09 -33.94
CA SER A 269 12.86 8.22 -33.00
C SER A 269 14.15 8.38 -33.79
N TYR A 270 14.96 9.35 -33.39
CA TYR A 270 16.25 9.64 -33.95
C TYR A 270 17.24 9.83 -32.79
N SER A 271 18.39 9.18 -32.88
CA SER A 271 19.52 9.43 -31.99
C SER A 271 20.78 9.53 -32.83
N SER A 272 21.52 10.60 -32.62
CA SER A 272 22.78 10.87 -33.33
C SER A 272 24.00 10.22 -32.66
N SER A 273 23.82 9.61 -31.49
CA SER A 273 24.91 8.92 -30.81
C SER A 273 25.25 7.62 -31.56
N PRO A 274 26.52 7.37 -31.92
CA PRO A 274 26.89 6.14 -32.59
C PRO A 274 26.52 4.95 -31.70
N SER A 275 25.79 3.98 -32.26
CA SER A 275 25.58 2.65 -31.66
C SER A 275 26.87 2.19 -30.97
N SER A 276 26.74 1.68 -29.74
CA SER A 276 27.86 1.29 -28.86
C SER A 276 28.94 0.41 -29.53
N ALA A 277 28.64 -0.22 -30.66
CA ALA A 277 29.60 -0.95 -31.50
C ALA A 277 30.61 -0.07 -32.28
N ALA A 278 30.28 1.20 -32.58
CA ALA A 278 31.13 2.12 -33.34
C ALA A 278 32.02 3.00 -32.45
N ALA A 279 31.55 3.39 -31.26
CA ALA A 279 32.35 4.12 -30.26
C ALA A 279 33.56 3.29 -29.77
N ALA A 280 33.41 1.97 -29.69
CA ALA A 280 34.50 1.05 -29.34
C ALA A 280 35.61 0.95 -30.41
N LYS A 281 35.35 1.36 -31.66
CA LYS A 281 36.35 1.40 -32.75
C LYS A 281 37.07 2.74 -32.84
N GLN A 282 36.39 3.87 -32.61
CA GLN A 282 37.00 5.20 -32.68
C GLN A 282 38.01 5.46 -31.55
N ASN A 283 37.76 4.94 -30.34
CA ASN A 283 38.69 5.09 -29.21
C ASN A 283 40.01 4.30 -29.35
N ARG A 284 40.12 3.38 -30.32
CA ARG A 284 41.41 2.71 -30.62
C ARG A 284 42.27 3.46 -31.63
N GLN A 285 41.73 4.45 -32.35
CA GLN A 285 42.42 5.08 -33.48
C GLN A 285 43.00 6.46 -33.16
N LEU A 286 42.60 7.07 -32.02
CA LEU A 286 43.11 8.38 -31.57
C LEU A 286 44.20 8.30 -30.48
N ALA A 287 44.77 7.13 -30.23
CA ALA A 287 45.99 6.98 -29.44
C ALA A 287 47.24 7.09 -30.34
N GLY A 288 47.41 8.24 -31.00
CA GLY A 288 48.67 8.58 -31.67
C GLY A 288 49.71 8.95 -30.63
N GLN A 289 50.73 8.11 -30.45
CA GLN A 289 51.88 8.42 -29.58
C GLN A 289 52.53 9.73 -30.02
N LEU A 290 52.66 10.69 -29.09
CA LEU A 290 53.57 11.82 -29.24
C LEU A 290 55.01 11.27 -29.25
N VAL A 291 55.66 11.33 -30.42
CA VAL A 291 57.10 11.06 -30.55
C VAL A 291 57.85 12.30 -30.05
N VAL A 292 58.71 12.10 -29.05
CA VAL A 292 59.68 13.10 -28.58
C VAL A 292 60.65 13.40 -29.73
N PRO A 293 60.94 14.69 -30.05
CA PRO A 293 61.95 15.05 -31.04
C PRO A 293 63.30 14.37 -30.76
N ASP A 294 64.00 13.93 -31.81
CA ASP A 294 65.19 13.07 -31.72
C ASP A 294 66.39 13.68 -30.97
N ASP A 295 66.31 14.94 -30.55
CA ASP A 295 67.38 15.68 -29.86
C ASP A 295 67.44 15.42 -28.32
N LEU A 296 66.52 14.63 -27.77
CA LEU A 296 66.41 14.36 -26.32
C LEU A 296 66.50 12.88 -25.92
N LYS A 297 66.97 12.00 -26.81
CA LYS A 297 67.24 10.60 -26.45
C LYS A 297 68.66 10.47 -25.86
N PRO A 298 68.84 9.89 -24.65
CA PRO A 298 70.15 9.50 -24.17
C PRO A 298 70.76 8.48 -25.14
N SER A 299 72.00 8.72 -25.55
CA SER A 299 72.77 7.79 -26.37
C SER A 299 73.14 6.57 -25.53
N ASP A 300 72.37 5.50 -25.66
CA ASP A 300 72.80 4.10 -25.56
C ASP A 300 71.57 3.20 -25.74
N ASP A 301 71.34 2.77 -26.99
CA ASP A 301 70.76 1.46 -27.36
C ASP A 301 70.37 1.49 -28.84
N ALA A 302 71.37 1.30 -29.70
CA ALA A 302 71.20 1.07 -31.12
C ALA A 302 71.67 -0.36 -31.45
N ALA A 303 70.78 -1.34 -31.30
CA ALA A 303 70.85 -2.59 -32.06
C ALA A 303 69.52 -3.35 -32.00
N VAL A 304 69.10 -3.84 -33.17
CA VAL A 304 68.01 -4.80 -33.43
C VAL A 304 66.60 -4.20 -33.62
N ALA A 305 66.31 -3.75 -34.85
CA ALA A 305 65.02 -3.96 -35.52
C ALA A 305 65.05 -3.49 -36.99
N GLU A 306 65.97 -4.03 -37.80
CA GLU A 306 65.76 -4.10 -39.26
C GLU A 306 65.22 -5.50 -39.58
N ALA A 307 63.92 -5.58 -39.90
CA ALA A 307 63.30 -6.51 -40.86
C ALA A 307 61.82 -6.72 -40.49
N GLN A 308 60.93 -5.98 -41.16
CA GLN A 308 59.68 -6.48 -41.76
C GLN A 308 58.79 -5.30 -42.18
N GLN A 309 59.13 -4.73 -43.34
CA GLN A 309 58.21 -4.00 -44.21
C GLN A 309 58.14 -4.75 -45.54
N ALA A 310 56.99 -5.35 -45.85
CA ALA A 310 56.48 -5.68 -47.19
C ALA A 310 55.09 -6.30 -46.97
N GLY A 311 53.97 -5.62 -47.23
CA GLY A 311 53.37 -5.41 -48.56
C GLY A 311 52.00 -6.11 -48.56
N ALA A 312 50.89 -5.37 -48.44
CA ALA A 312 49.97 -4.97 -49.52
C ALA A 312 48.74 -5.90 -49.70
N GLN A 313 47.55 -5.28 -49.62
CA GLN A 313 46.15 -5.71 -49.92
C GLN A 313 45.94 -6.12 -51.41
N PRO A 314 44.73 -6.47 -51.94
CA PRO A 314 43.38 -6.76 -51.36
C PRO A 314 42.60 -7.94 -52.05
N GLU A 315 41.36 -8.24 -51.61
CA GLU A 315 40.09 -8.36 -52.40
C GLU A 315 39.06 -9.42 -51.92
N ASN A 316 37.89 -8.89 -51.52
CA ASN A 316 36.49 -9.18 -51.90
C ASN A 316 35.93 -10.59 -52.25
N SER A 317 34.71 -10.80 -51.69
CA SER A 317 33.50 -11.47 -52.25
C SER A 317 33.06 -12.79 -51.58
N ALA A 318 31.82 -12.76 -51.07
CA ALA A 318 30.99 -13.85 -50.55
C ALA A 318 30.57 -14.86 -51.66
N PRO A 319 29.62 -15.82 -51.49
CA PRO A 319 28.84 -16.25 -50.32
C PRO A 319 28.67 -17.80 -50.19
N GLY A 320 27.90 -18.26 -49.20
CA GLY A 320 27.02 -19.43 -49.42
C GLY A 320 27.07 -20.58 -48.41
N GLU A 321 25.93 -20.73 -47.73
CA GLU A 321 25.24 -21.98 -47.37
C GLU A 321 25.93 -23.01 -46.45
N ASN A 322 25.24 -23.27 -45.33
CA ASN A 322 25.25 -24.57 -44.68
C ASN A 322 23.82 -24.85 -44.17
N PRO A 323 23.24 -26.01 -44.50
CA PRO A 323 22.24 -26.62 -43.65
C PRO A 323 22.64 -28.04 -43.25
N GLY A 324 22.25 -28.40 -42.03
CA GLY A 324 21.89 -29.78 -41.73
C GLY A 324 22.80 -30.52 -40.78
N ASP A 325 22.15 -30.98 -39.71
CA ASP A 325 22.32 -32.29 -39.08
C ASP A 325 23.45 -32.47 -38.07
N THR A 326 23.15 -32.47 -36.77
CA THR A 326 22.41 -33.44 -35.92
C THR A 326 23.32 -34.48 -35.27
N GLU A 327 23.14 -34.50 -33.95
CA GLU A 327 23.15 -35.66 -33.06
C GLU A 327 24.47 -36.27 -32.53
N ARG A 328 24.46 -36.32 -31.18
CA ARG A 328 24.90 -37.42 -30.29
C ARG A 328 26.41 -37.54 -30.05
N ASN A 329 26.91 -37.87 -28.86
CA ASN A 329 26.38 -38.31 -27.57
C ASN A 329 27.60 -38.26 -26.61
N ASP A 330 27.54 -37.81 -25.37
CA ASP A 330 26.99 -38.47 -24.16
C ASP A 330 28.15 -38.83 -23.21
N ASP A 331 27.78 -39.02 -21.94
CA ASP A 331 28.53 -39.61 -20.83
C ASP A 331 29.58 -38.73 -20.11
N GLY A 332 29.54 -38.50 -18.79
CA GLY A 332 28.66 -39.02 -17.76
C GLY A 332 29.23 -38.75 -16.36
N ALA A 333 28.41 -38.15 -15.49
CA ALA A 333 28.20 -38.51 -14.08
C ALA A 333 29.41 -38.39 -13.07
N PRO A 334 29.18 -38.57 -11.74
CA PRO A 334 29.34 -37.48 -10.76
C PRO A 334 30.23 -37.87 -9.55
N ALA A 335 30.44 -36.95 -8.59
CA ALA A 335 30.47 -37.26 -7.13
C ALA A 335 30.89 -36.06 -6.26
N SER A 336 29.93 -35.61 -5.45
CA SER A 336 29.99 -35.19 -4.03
C SER A 336 31.32 -35.13 -3.26
N GLY A 337 31.48 -34.08 -2.46
CA GLY A 337 31.98 -34.19 -1.08
C GLY A 337 32.73 -32.97 -0.53
N PRO A 338 32.55 -32.57 0.75
CA PRO A 338 32.63 -31.18 1.21
C PRO A 338 33.88 -30.83 2.05
N GLN A 339 34.11 -29.53 2.23
CA GLN A 339 35.22 -28.91 2.97
C GLN A 339 34.70 -28.13 4.19
N PRO A 340 35.41 -28.14 5.35
CA PRO A 340 35.16 -27.23 6.47
C PRO A 340 36.20 -26.09 6.55
N ASP A 341 35.67 -24.87 6.61
CA ASP A 341 35.77 -23.84 7.66
C ASP A 341 37.07 -23.48 8.46
N VAL A 342 37.13 -22.15 8.73
CA VAL A 342 37.70 -21.30 9.82
C VAL A 342 39.17 -20.82 9.93
N SER A 343 39.25 -19.49 10.20
CA SER A 343 40.14 -18.67 11.07
C SER A 343 41.52 -18.25 10.52
N SER A 344 41.79 -16.97 10.21
CA SER A 344 41.87 -15.71 11.01
C SER A 344 43.18 -15.54 11.78
N GLN A 345 43.95 -14.47 11.48
CA GLN A 345 44.53 -13.54 12.48
C GLN A 345 45.39 -12.43 11.83
N GLU A 346 45.11 -11.20 12.26
CA GLU A 346 46.03 -10.04 12.31
C GLU A 346 47.12 -10.26 13.39
N ASP A 347 48.27 -9.60 13.27
CA ASP A 347 48.67 -8.48 14.16
C ASP A 347 50.12 -7.99 13.94
N THR A 348 50.28 -6.67 14.07
CA THR A 348 51.51 -5.85 14.25
C THR A 348 52.22 -6.17 15.59
N PRO A 349 53.41 -5.62 16.01
CA PRO A 349 53.89 -4.22 15.90
C PRO A 349 55.43 -3.98 15.84
N GLY A 350 55.84 -2.70 15.77
CA GLY A 350 57.21 -2.24 15.49
C GLY A 350 58.10 -1.83 16.68
N ASN A 351 59.31 -1.32 16.37
CA ASN A 351 60.09 -0.30 17.11
C ASN A 351 61.45 -0.02 16.41
N SER A 352 61.97 1.20 16.56
CA SER A 352 63.34 1.67 16.24
C SER A 352 64.16 1.77 17.57
N PRO A 353 65.44 2.22 17.67
CA PRO A 353 66.49 2.54 16.67
C PRO A 353 67.96 2.13 17.07
N ALA A 354 68.95 2.53 16.22
CA ALA A 354 70.28 3.10 16.54
C ALA A 354 71.61 2.30 16.35
N ASP A 355 72.59 3.06 15.80
CA ASP A 355 74.07 3.01 15.83
C ASP A 355 74.86 1.95 15.03
N ALA A 356 76.07 2.20 14.47
CA ALA A 356 76.85 3.35 14.02
C ALA A 356 78.22 2.83 13.48
N GLN A 357 78.91 3.63 12.65
CA GLN A 357 80.38 3.66 12.33
C GLN A 357 80.94 2.61 11.32
N GLY A 358 81.84 2.96 10.37
CA GLY A 358 82.48 4.24 10.08
C GLY A 358 83.57 4.20 8.97
N ASN A 359 84.17 5.38 8.74
CA ASN A 359 85.47 5.73 8.11
C ASN A 359 85.63 6.04 6.59
N THR A 360 85.80 7.34 6.34
CA THR A 360 86.56 8.13 5.31
C THR A 360 88.10 8.07 5.55
N PRO A 361 89.04 8.85 4.90
CA PRO A 361 88.97 9.95 3.90
C PRO A 361 90.08 9.98 2.79
N GLY A 362 90.02 10.99 1.88
CA GLY A 362 91.16 11.48 1.07
C GLY A 362 90.89 12.83 0.35
N ASP A 363 91.65 13.87 0.74
CA ASP A 363 91.57 15.32 0.43
C ASP A 363 91.97 15.79 -0.99
N ASN A 364 91.33 16.86 -1.52
CA ASN A 364 91.90 18.23 -1.65
C ASN A 364 91.01 19.22 -2.46
N ALA A 365 90.84 20.43 -1.90
CA ALA A 365 90.08 21.63 -2.36
C ALA A 365 90.93 22.55 -3.32
N PRO A 366 90.56 23.81 -3.73
CA PRO A 366 89.45 24.69 -3.29
C PRO A 366 88.78 25.67 -4.32
N GLY A 367 87.58 26.19 -3.98
CA GLY A 367 87.30 27.65 -4.05
C GLY A 367 86.10 28.22 -4.87
N LYS A 368 85.03 28.63 -4.16
CA LYS A 368 84.01 29.71 -4.42
C LYS A 368 83.06 29.51 -5.63
N SER A 369 81.75 29.81 -5.60
CA SER A 369 80.95 30.75 -4.80
C SER A 369 79.45 30.33 -4.81
N ARG A 370 78.69 30.88 -3.86
CA ARG A 370 77.27 30.68 -3.54
C ARG A 370 76.35 31.31 -4.62
N ALA A 371 75.37 30.57 -5.13
CA ALA A 371 74.14 31.14 -5.72
C ALA A 371 72.97 30.16 -5.58
N ALA A 372 71.83 30.71 -5.23
CA ALA A 372 70.60 30.06 -4.81
C ALA A 372 69.81 29.43 -5.97
N GLY A 373 69.01 28.42 -5.65
CA GLY A 373 67.98 27.86 -6.53
C GLY A 373 67.81 26.37 -6.35
N ASP A 374 67.45 25.93 -5.14
CA ASP A 374 67.03 24.55 -4.89
C ASP A 374 65.64 24.37 -5.54
N SER A 375 65.58 23.63 -6.64
CA SER A 375 64.36 23.38 -7.42
C SER A 375 63.58 22.15 -6.96
N ASP A 376 63.88 21.60 -5.78
CA ASP A 376 63.27 20.37 -5.25
C ASP A 376 62.01 20.60 -4.40
N ALA A 377 61.22 21.64 -4.71
CA ALA A 377 59.98 21.92 -4.00
C ALA A 377 58.82 22.28 -4.95
N LEU A 378 58.46 21.39 -5.87
CA LEU A 378 57.12 21.41 -6.47
C LEU A 378 56.58 19.98 -6.60
N PRO A 379 55.36 19.68 -6.10
CA PRO A 379 54.72 18.41 -6.34
C PRO A 379 54.47 18.25 -7.84
N ASN A 380 54.64 17.02 -8.34
CA ASN A 380 54.40 16.70 -9.74
C ASN A 380 52.89 16.84 -10.01
N LEU A 381 52.48 18.00 -10.56
CA LEU A 381 51.10 18.23 -10.99
C LEU A 381 50.87 17.35 -12.22
N THR A 382 50.28 16.18 -12.00
CA THR A 382 49.71 15.37 -13.08
C THR A 382 48.58 16.19 -13.68
N ALA A 383 48.88 16.94 -14.74
CA ALA A 383 47.85 17.64 -15.51
C ALA A 383 46.98 16.58 -16.18
N THR A 384 45.84 16.27 -15.58
CA THR A 384 44.74 15.62 -16.29
C THR A 384 44.42 16.52 -17.47
N SER A 385 44.73 16.05 -18.69
CA SER A 385 44.30 16.73 -19.90
C SER A 385 42.77 16.88 -19.80
N PRO A 386 42.19 18.07 -20.04
CA PRO A 386 40.75 18.21 -19.97
C PRO A 386 40.13 17.19 -20.92
N SER A 387 39.27 16.31 -20.39
CA SER A 387 38.47 15.44 -21.22
C SER A 387 37.67 16.32 -22.15
N VAL A 388 37.94 16.24 -23.46
CA VAL A 388 37.08 16.88 -24.45
C VAL A 388 35.75 16.15 -24.38
N THR A 389 34.79 16.71 -23.66
CA THR A 389 33.43 16.16 -23.57
C THR A 389 32.85 16.18 -24.96
N SER A 390 32.62 15.00 -25.54
CA SER A 390 31.99 14.89 -26.85
C SER A 390 30.59 15.47 -26.76
N VAL A 391 30.30 16.48 -27.57
CA VAL A 391 28.95 17.02 -27.74
C VAL A 391 28.10 15.91 -28.37
N SER A 392 27.25 15.27 -27.58
CA SER A 392 26.20 14.39 -28.11
C SER A 392 25.36 15.18 -29.10
N GLY A 393 24.98 14.60 -30.23
CA GLY A 393 24.21 15.34 -31.23
C GLY A 393 22.74 15.51 -30.82
N ILE A 394 21.85 15.53 -31.80
CA ILE A 394 20.41 15.62 -31.60
C ILE A 394 19.85 14.23 -31.25
N ASP A 395 18.98 14.20 -30.24
CA ASP A 395 18.10 13.09 -29.90
C ASP A 395 16.66 13.59 -30.02
N TYR A 396 15.78 12.82 -30.65
CA TYR A 396 14.38 13.18 -30.80
C TYR A 396 13.49 11.94 -30.74
N LYS A 397 12.37 12.03 -30.03
CA LYS A 397 11.41 10.94 -29.86
C LYS A 397 9.99 11.50 -29.89
N LEU A 398 9.17 10.95 -30.79
CA LEU A 398 7.74 11.23 -30.90
C LEU A 398 6.95 9.96 -30.61
N THR A 399 6.18 9.99 -29.52
CA THR A 399 5.29 8.90 -29.10
C THR A 399 3.84 9.31 -29.16
N TYR A 400 2.95 8.33 -29.25
CA TYR A 400 1.51 8.53 -29.19
C TYR A 400 0.87 7.52 -28.25
N SER A 401 -0.27 7.91 -27.69
CA SER A 401 -1.13 7.06 -26.88
C SER A 401 -2.59 7.39 -27.10
N ILE A 402 -3.39 6.41 -27.50
CA ILE A 402 -4.83 6.50 -27.72
C ILE A 402 -5.51 5.54 -26.75
N LYS A 403 -6.38 6.04 -25.87
CA LYS A 403 -7.01 5.24 -24.80
C LYS A 403 -8.55 5.35 -24.77
N PRO A 404 -9.27 4.90 -25.82
CA PRO A 404 -10.72 4.97 -25.84
C PRO A 404 -11.33 4.14 -24.71
N THR A 405 -12.32 4.71 -24.05
CA THR A 405 -13.11 4.06 -23.01
C THR A 405 -14.59 4.28 -23.31
N PHE A 406 -15.35 3.20 -23.32
CA PHE A 406 -16.81 3.19 -23.45
C PHE A 406 -17.40 2.57 -22.20
N THR A 407 -18.39 3.22 -21.61
CA THR A 407 -19.18 2.68 -20.50
C THR A 407 -20.65 2.80 -20.84
N SER A 408 -21.44 1.78 -20.59
CA SER A 408 -22.91 1.83 -20.63
C SER A 408 -23.48 1.42 -19.29
N GLN A 409 -24.53 2.11 -18.85
CA GLN A 409 -25.23 1.85 -17.60
C GLN A 409 -26.74 1.89 -17.83
N ILE A 410 -27.47 1.02 -17.14
CA ILE A 410 -28.92 0.94 -17.13
C ILE A 410 -29.34 0.90 -15.67
N ALA A 411 -30.26 1.78 -15.28
CA ALA A 411 -30.81 1.82 -13.93
C ALA A 411 -32.27 1.38 -13.94
N TYR A 412 -32.68 0.66 -12.89
CA TYR A 412 -34.06 0.23 -12.67
C TYR A 412 -34.66 0.94 -11.46
N SER A 413 -35.98 1.09 -11.46
CA SER A 413 -36.68 1.70 -10.33
C SER A 413 -37.15 0.64 -9.34
N SER A 414 -37.23 1.02 -8.08
CA SER A 414 -37.75 0.20 -6.99
C SER A 414 -39.21 0.50 -6.63
N THR A 415 -39.82 1.47 -7.31
CA THR A 415 -41.20 1.91 -7.03
C THR A 415 -42.22 0.88 -7.52
N ASN A 416 -43.23 0.58 -6.69
CA ASN A 416 -44.27 -0.43 -6.93
C ASN A 416 -43.72 -1.85 -7.16
N LEU A 417 -42.60 -2.19 -6.51
CA LEU A 417 -42.10 -3.55 -6.41
C LEU A 417 -42.51 -4.11 -5.05
N ASP A 418 -43.79 -4.46 -4.91
CA ASP A 418 -44.31 -5.04 -3.66
C ASP A 418 -44.02 -6.54 -3.61
N GLU A 419 -43.98 -7.22 -4.76
CA GLU A 419 -43.59 -8.62 -4.91
C GLU A 419 -42.46 -8.79 -5.95
N PRO A 420 -41.65 -9.87 -5.87
CA PRO A 420 -40.62 -10.17 -6.88
C PRO A 420 -41.16 -10.25 -8.32
N GLU A 421 -42.41 -10.65 -8.48
CA GLU A 421 -43.09 -10.82 -9.77
C GLU A 421 -43.45 -9.47 -10.43
N ASP A 422 -43.45 -8.38 -9.67
CA ASP A 422 -43.73 -7.03 -10.19
C ASP A 422 -42.57 -6.48 -11.03
N PHE A 423 -41.37 -7.06 -10.91
CA PHE A 423 -40.19 -6.62 -11.64
C PHE A 423 -40.31 -6.90 -13.15
N ASP A 424 -40.15 -5.84 -13.94
CA ASP A 424 -40.21 -5.91 -15.40
C ASP A 424 -38.94 -5.31 -16.02
N TRP A 425 -38.18 -6.14 -16.74
CA TRP A 425 -36.96 -5.75 -17.45
C TRP A 425 -37.19 -4.63 -18.48
N ASN A 426 -38.44 -4.44 -18.94
CA ASN A 426 -38.80 -3.37 -19.88
C ASN A 426 -39.05 -2.02 -19.17
N LYS A 427 -39.24 -2.00 -17.85
CA LYS A 427 -39.43 -0.78 -17.05
C LYS A 427 -38.09 -0.21 -16.60
N LEU A 428 -37.34 0.33 -17.56
CA LEU A 428 -36.10 1.04 -17.27
C LEU A 428 -36.39 2.36 -16.58
N LYS A 429 -35.53 2.76 -15.63
CA LYS A 429 -35.54 4.11 -15.06
C LYS A 429 -34.74 5.08 -15.94
N SER A 430 -33.55 4.66 -16.34
CA SER A 430 -32.72 5.36 -17.31
C SER A 430 -31.68 4.44 -17.96
N SER A 431 -31.14 4.87 -19.09
CA SER A 431 -29.93 4.30 -19.69
C SER A 431 -28.96 5.41 -19.99
N MET A 432 -27.67 5.17 -19.78
CA MET A 432 -26.57 6.10 -19.97
C MET A 432 -25.47 5.44 -20.78
N PHE A 433 -24.74 6.22 -21.57
CA PHE A 433 -23.41 5.83 -22.01
C PHE A 433 -22.42 7.00 -21.90
N THR A 434 -21.15 6.63 -21.79
CA THR A 434 -20.02 7.56 -21.83
C THR A 434 -18.96 7.03 -22.78
N LEU A 435 -18.51 7.86 -23.70
CA LEU A 435 -17.39 7.60 -24.60
C LEU A 435 -16.30 8.64 -24.36
N LYS A 436 -15.10 8.19 -23.98
CA LYS A 436 -13.90 9.03 -23.83
C LYS A 436 -12.87 8.56 -24.83
N VAL A 437 -12.23 9.45 -25.58
CA VAL A 437 -11.17 9.07 -26.55
C VAL A 437 -9.93 9.96 -26.38
N PRO A 438 -9.24 9.89 -25.23
CA PRO A 438 -8.00 10.62 -25.03
C PRO A 438 -6.92 10.17 -26.03
N VAL A 439 -6.34 11.13 -26.71
CA VAL A 439 -5.20 11.01 -27.62
C VAL A 439 -4.10 11.91 -27.12
N VAL A 440 -2.93 11.35 -26.87
CA VAL A 440 -1.75 12.08 -26.41
C VAL A 440 -0.63 11.89 -27.43
N PHE A 441 0.04 12.97 -27.79
CA PHE A 441 1.28 12.99 -28.55
C PHE A 441 2.37 13.62 -27.71
N ASP A 442 3.42 12.84 -27.39
CA ASP A 442 4.56 13.33 -26.63
C ASP A 442 5.77 13.43 -27.56
N SER A 443 6.41 14.59 -27.56
CA SER A 443 7.57 14.93 -28.36
C SER A 443 8.69 15.37 -27.42
N ALA A 444 9.75 14.59 -27.33
CA ALA A 444 10.95 14.91 -26.57
C ALA A 444 12.12 15.14 -27.53
N ALA A 445 12.77 16.30 -27.45
CA ALA A 445 13.95 16.67 -28.22
C ALA A 445 15.09 17.05 -27.28
N GLY A 446 16.26 16.45 -27.45
CA GLY A 446 17.48 16.78 -26.74
C GLY A 446 18.58 17.16 -27.73
N TYR A 447 19.46 18.06 -27.32
CA TYR A 447 20.67 18.40 -28.05
C TYR A 447 21.84 18.58 -27.08
N GLY A 448 23.00 18.02 -27.42
CA GLY A 448 24.18 18.20 -26.59
C GLY A 448 24.09 17.47 -25.25
N GLY A 449 23.44 16.31 -25.22
CA GLY A 449 23.08 15.64 -23.98
C GLY A 449 21.92 16.39 -23.32
N SER A 450 22.15 16.99 -22.15
CA SER A 450 21.16 17.83 -21.47
C SER A 450 21.44 19.33 -21.60
N PHE A 451 22.26 19.76 -22.58
CA PHE A 451 22.49 21.18 -22.85
C PHE A 451 21.19 21.89 -23.27
N PHE A 452 20.36 21.26 -24.10
CA PHE A 452 19.07 21.81 -24.50
C PHE A 452 18.05 20.68 -24.62
N ASN A 453 16.91 20.83 -23.94
CA ASN A 453 15.81 19.87 -23.94
C ASN A 453 14.49 20.59 -24.23
N ILE A 454 13.64 19.97 -25.05
CA ILE A 454 12.25 20.35 -25.24
C ILE A 454 11.41 19.10 -25.03
N ASP A 455 10.51 19.15 -24.06
CA ASP A 455 9.44 18.18 -23.89
C ASP A 455 8.12 18.87 -24.21
N ASN A 456 7.38 18.34 -25.19
CA ASN A 456 6.06 18.81 -25.57
C ASN A 456 5.05 17.66 -25.48
N SER A 457 3.89 17.91 -24.88
CA SER A 457 2.76 16.98 -24.85
C SER A 457 1.52 17.67 -25.41
N LEU A 458 0.95 17.13 -26.47
CA LEU A 458 -0.33 17.57 -27.04
C LEU A 458 -1.39 16.52 -26.72
N THR A 459 -2.36 16.90 -25.91
CA THR A 459 -3.48 16.06 -25.47
C THR A 459 -4.77 16.53 -26.11
N PHE A 460 -5.50 15.61 -26.75
CA PHE A 460 -6.87 15.79 -27.21
C PHE A 460 -7.78 14.85 -26.44
N ASN A 461 -8.73 15.39 -25.68
CA ASN A 461 -9.54 14.63 -24.73
C ASN A 461 -11.05 14.86 -24.96
N PRO A 462 -11.63 14.29 -26.03
CA PRO A 462 -13.08 14.31 -26.24
C PRO A 462 -13.79 13.36 -25.27
N VAL A 463 -14.87 13.85 -24.70
CA VAL A 463 -15.82 13.14 -23.85
C VAL A 463 -17.22 13.37 -24.40
N LEU A 464 -17.96 12.29 -24.64
CA LEU A 464 -19.37 12.29 -24.94
C LEU A 464 -20.10 11.51 -23.85
N GLN A 465 -21.09 12.11 -23.24
CA GLN A 465 -21.96 11.47 -22.26
C GLN A 465 -23.40 11.79 -22.60
N GLU A 466 -24.27 10.78 -22.54
CA GLU A 466 -25.68 10.94 -22.83
C GLU A 466 -26.50 9.90 -22.09
N HIS A 467 -27.71 10.27 -21.70
CA HIS A 467 -28.78 9.35 -21.35
C HIS A 467 -29.78 9.18 -22.51
N PRO A 468 -29.63 8.17 -23.39
CA PRO A 468 -30.56 7.94 -24.50
C PRO A 468 -32.01 7.70 -24.08
N TYR A 469 -32.21 7.26 -22.83
CA TYR A 469 -33.53 7.00 -22.27
C TYR A 469 -33.56 7.47 -20.81
N ILE A 470 -34.58 8.27 -20.49
CA ILE A 470 -34.92 8.71 -19.13
C ILE A 470 -36.44 8.55 -18.99
N SER A 471 -36.90 7.70 -18.08
CA SER A 471 -38.32 7.59 -17.78
C SER A 471 -38.78 8.80 -16.97
N THR A 472 -39.85 9.46 -17.41
CA THR A 472 -40.52 10.55 -16.67
C THR A 472 -41.85 10.13 -16.03
N ASP A 473 -42.16 8.83 -16.09
CA ASP A 473 -43.34 8.26 -15.44
C ASP A 473 -43.08 8.09 -13.94
N THR A 474 -43.34 9.16 -13.18
CA THR A 474 -43.17 9.18 -11.72
C THR A 474 -44.05 8.19 -11.00
N THR A 475 -45.17 7.77 -11.60
CA THR A 475 -46.07 6.76 -10.99
C THR A 475 -45.39 5.40 -10.98
N ASN A 476 -44.58 5.10 -12.01
CA ASN A 476 -43.78 3.88 -12.12
C ASN A 476 -42.30 4.13 -11.77
N GLY A 477 -42.02 5.11 -10.90
CA GLY A 477 -40.68 5.33 -10.34
C GLY A 477 -39.65 5.96 -11.28
N GLY A 478 -40.11 6.58 -12.38
CA GLY A 478 -39.31 7.47 -13.23
C GLY A 478 -38.99 8.80 -12.54
N TYR A 479 -38.18 9.62 -13.21
CA TYR A 479 -37.75 10.93 -12.73
C TYR A 479 -38.87 11.96 -12.86
N THR A 480 -38.88 12.96 -11.97
CA THR A 480 -39.67 14.17 -12.23
C THR A 480 -39.13 14.90 -13.47
N ALA A 481 -39.95 15.72 -14.13
CA ALA A 481 -39.50 16.50 -15.29
C ALA A 481 -38.26 17.36 -14.97
N THR A 482 -38.22 17.96 -13.76
CA THR A 482 -37.07 18.73 -13.27
C THR A 482 -35.83 17.87 -13.06
N SER A 483 -35.98 16.69 -12.44
CA SER A 483 -34.85 15.77 -12.26
C SER A 483 -34.32 15.25 -13.60
N ALA A 484 -35.21 14.90 -14.53
CA ALA A 484 -34.82 14.47 -15.87
C ALA A 484 -34.09 15.57 -16.65
N ALA A 485 -34.52 16.84 -16.53
CA ALA A 485 -33.83 17.98 -17.11
C ALA A 485 -32.43 18.17 -16.50
N SER A 486 -32.31 18.08 -15.18
CA SER A 486 -31.01 18.16 -14.48
C SER A 486 -30.05 17.03 -14.87
N LEU A 487 -30.55 15.81 -15.11
CA LEU A 487 -29.73 14.71 -15.65
C LEU A 487 -29.19 15.04 -17.04
N LYS A 488 -30.02 15.60 -17.94
CA LYS A 488 -29.58 16.02 -19.27
C LYS A 488 -28.56 17.15 -19.22
N GLU A 489 -28.77 18.15 -18.37
CA GLU A 489 -27.80 19.23 -18.16
C GLU A 489 -26.46 18.66 -17.67
N THR A 490 -26.50 17.70 -16.75
CA THR A 490 -25.29 17.00 -16.28
C THR A 490 -24.57 16.27 -17.41
N ASP A 491 -25.29 15.64 -18.34
CA ASP A 491 -24.70 15.00 -19.52
C ASP A 491 -24.06 16.00 -20.47
N TYR A 492 -24.73 17.13 -20.71
CA TYR A 492 -24.20 18.17 -21.60
C TYR A 492 -22.99 18.88 -21.01
N THR A 493 -22.96 19.11 -19.69
CA THR A 493 -21.79 19.61 -18.97
C THR A 493 -20.63 18.60 -18.98
N ALA A 494 -20.92 17.30 -18.87
CA ALA A 494 -19.90 16.25 -18.94
C ALA A 494 -19.36 16.05 -20.37
N THR A 495 -20.18 16.33 -21.38
CA THR A 495 -19.79 16.30 -22.80
C THR A 495 -18.88 17.49 -23.10
N LYS A 496 -17.60 17.19 -23.37
CA LYS A 496 -16.61 18.22 -23.62
C LYS A 496 -15.56 17.82 -24.65
N LEU A 497 -15.03 18.81 -25.33
CA LEU A 497 -13.89 18.69 -26.22
C LEU A 497 -12.79 19.60 -25.69
N GLU A 498 -11.63 19.02 -25.43
CA GLU A 498 -10.48 19.73 -24.87
C GLU A 498 -9.20 19.38 -25.65
N ILE A 499 -8.45 20.39 -26.07
CA ILE A 499 -7.10 20.26 -26.61
C ILE A 499 -6.17 21.03 -25.69
N THR A 500 -5.18 20.36 -25.09
CA THR A 500 -4.21 20.97 -24.19
C THR A 500 -2.79 20.71 -24.69
N ASN A 501 -1.95 21.74 -24.65
CA ASN A 501 -0.55 21.66 -25.03
C ASN A 501 0.32 22.04 -23.84
N SER A 502 1.08 21.08 -23.34
CA SER A 502 2.06 21.29 -22.28
C SER A 502 3.47 21.29 -22.86
N ASN A 503 4.28 22.26 -22.48
CA ASN A 503 5.66 22.43 -22.93
C ASN A 503 6.58 22.58 -21.73
N SER A 504 7.77 22.00 -21.84
CA SER A 504 8.90 22.29 -20.99
C SER A 504 10.12 22.47 -21.88
N VAL A 505 10.73 23.66 -21.82
CA VAL A 505 11.94 24.00 -22.59
C VAL A 505 13.04 24.32 -21.60
N SER A 506 14.10 23.52 -21.58
CA SER A 506 15.22 23.68 -20.67
C SER A 506 16.53 23.90 -21.42
N ILE A 507 17.33 24.86 -20.97
CA ILE A 507 18.68 25.13 -21.46
C ILE A 507 19.66 25.14 -20.30
N LYS A 508 20.77 24.42 -20.44
CA LYS A 508 21.89 24.37 -19.48
C LYS A 508 23.17 24.89 -20.14
N PRO A 509 23.41 26.21 -20.14
CA PRO A 509 24.53 26.82 -20.88
C PRO A 509 25.91 26.28 -20.49
N PHE A 510 26.06 25.84 -19.24
CA PHE A 510 27.32 25.33 -18.70
C PHE A 510 27.36 23.81 -18.55
N TYR A 511 26.50 23.08 -19.26
CA TYR A 511 26.39 21.62 -19.18
C TYR A 511 27.74 20.87 -19.30
N TYR A 512 28.64 21.38 -20.13
CA TYR A 512 29.97 20.80 -20.37
C TYR A 512 31.06 21.25 -19.39
N ILE A 513 30.73 22.16 -18.47
CA ILE A 513 31.61 22.55 -17.38
C ILE A 513 31.12 21.77 -16.16
N ASP A 514 31.84 20.70 -15.79
CA ASP A 514 31.43 19.78 -14.71
C ASP A 514 30.98 20.51 -13.44
N ALA A 515 31.68 21.59 -13.09
CA ALA A 515 31.35 22.39 -11.92
C ALA A 515 30.00 23.11 -12.02
N PHE A 516 29.55 23.51 -13.21
CA PHE A 516 28.32 24.29 -13.41
C PHE A 516 27.28 23.55 -14.28
N LYS A 517 27.45 22.23 -14.46
CA LYS A 517 26.64 21.41 -15.40
C LYS A 517 25.13 21.47 -15.14
N ASN A 518 24.72 21.81 -13.92
CA ASN A 518 23.34 21.90 -13.48
C ASN A 518 22.75 23.32 -13.55
N THR A 519 23.55 24.33 -13.92
CA THR A 519 23.06 25.69 -14.13
C THR A 519 22.23 25.76 -15.41
N GLY A 520 21.01 26.27 -15.32
CA GLY A 520 20.10 26.36 -16.46
C GLY A 520 18.86 27.20 -16.23
N ILE A 521 18.08 27.36 -17.31
CA ILE A 521 16.77 28.01 -17.33
C ILE A 521 15.78 26.98 -17.86
N THR A 522 14.62 26.85 -17.23
CA THR A 522 13.52 26.02 -17.69
C THR A 522 12.26 26.87 -17.79
N TYR A 523 11.65 26.92 -18.97
CA TYR A 523 10.34 27.52 -19.19
C TYR A 523 9.30 26.40 -19.26
N LYS A 524 8.18 26.55 -18.56
CA LYS A 524 7.05 25.63 -18.63
C LYS A 524 5.78 26.38 -19.01
N SER A 525 4.97 25.77 -19.86
CA SER A 525 3.64 26.26 -20.15
C SER A 525 2.63 25.13 -20.35
N THR A 526 1.40 25.34 -19.88
CA THR A 526 0.26 24.47 -20.19
C THR A 526 -0.86 25.36 -20.70
N ILE A 527 -1.23 25.17 -21.96
CA ILE A 527 -2.19 26.01 -22.67
C ILE A 527 -3.35 25.12 -23.12
N LYS A 528 -4.57 25.42 -22.68
CA LYS A 528 -5.79 24.86 -23.25
C LYS A 528 -6.06 25.56 -24.57
N MET A 529 -5.73 24.89 -25.67
CA MET A 529 -5.86 25.41 -27.03
C MET A 529 -7.30 25.56 -27.49
N LEU A 530 -8.15 24.63 -27.05
CA LEU A 530 -9.57 24.60 -27.32
C LEU A 530 -10.25 23.91 -26.14
N ARG A 531 -11.27 24.54 -25.57
CA ARG A 531 -12.18 23.89 -24.61
C ARG A 531 -13.63 24.24 -24.96
N THR A 532 -14.55 23.34 -24.64
CA THR A 532 -15.98 23.59 -24.78
C THR A 532 -16.61 23.74 -23.42
N GLU A 533 -17.45 24.76 -23.24
CA GLU A 533 -18.23 24.98 -22.04
C GLU A 533 -19.72 24.95 -22.37
N PHE A 534 -20.50 24.24 -21.56
CA PHE A 534 -21.94 24.16 -21.73
C PHE A 534 -22.60 25.42 -21.17
N ILE A 535 -23.37 26.14 -22.01
CA ILE A 535 -24.06 27.38 -21.64
C ILE A 535 -25.58 27.31 -21.87
N GLY A 536 -26.06 26.22 -22.48
CA GLY A 536 -27.47 26.02 -22.81
C GLY A 536 -28.30 25.46 -21.65
N ASP A 537 -29.45 24.90 -21.99
CA ASP A 537 -30.37 24.23 -21.07
C ASP A 537 -30.72 22.81 -21.55
N ALA A 538 -31.53 22.08 -20.77
CA ALA A 538 -31.91 20.70 -21.09
C ALA A 538 -32.60 20.51 -22.47
N ASP A 539 -33.30 21.53 -22.98
CA ASP A 539 -34.08 21.46 -24.21
C ASP A 539 -33.34 22.08 -25.42
N ASN A 540 -32.48 23.07 -25.16
CA ASN A 540 -31.68 23.78 -26.15
C ASN A 540 -30.20 23.65 -25.78
N PRO A 541 -29.56 22.49 -26.07
CA PRO A 541 -28.16 22.30 -25.73
C PRO A 541 -27.27 23.20 -26.60
N GLU A 542 -26.46 24.02 -25.95
CA GLU A 542 -25.51 24.94 -26.58
C GLU A 542 -24.17 24.87 -25.87
N TRP A 543 -23.10 24.79 -26.66
CA TRP A 543 -21.72 24.81 -26.17
C TRP A 543 -20.97 26.00 -26.76
N GLU A 544 -20.32 26.75 -25.90
CA GLU A 544 -19.36 27.78 -26.28
C GLU A 544 -18.00 27.13 -26.55
N TYR A 545 -17.37 27.49 -27.68
CA TYR A 545 -16.04 27.02 -28.04
C TYR A 545 -15.03 28.11 -27.68
N LEU A 546 -14.32 27.88 -26.59
CA LEU A 546 -13.29 28.78 -26.09
C LEU A 546 -11.95 28.37 -26.71
N THR A 547 -11.41 29.24 -27.55
CA THR A 547 -10.04 29.14 -28.06
C THR A 547 -9.06 29.78 -27.09
N VAL A 548 -7.75 29.64 -27.34
CA VAL A 548 -6.71 30.30 -26.53
C VAL A 548 -7.02 31.78 -26.31
N ASP A 549 -7.24 32.14 -25.05
CA ASP A 549 -7.14 33.50 -24.55
C ASP A 549 -5.87 33.62 -23.71
N TRP A 550 -5.00 34.57 -24.06
CA TRP A 550 -3.73 34.77 -23.38
C TRP A 550 -3.85 35.58 -22.09
N ALA A 551 -5.02 36.18 -21.85
CA ALA A 551 -5.32 36.94 -20.64
C ALA A 551 -6.13 36.14 -19.61
N ASP A 552 -6.60 34.94 -19.97
CA ASP A 552 -7.43 34.08 -19.13
C ASP A 552 -6.60 33.02 -18.39
N GLU A 553 -6.68 33.00 -17.06
CA GLU A 553 -6.00 32.02 -16.20
C GLU A 553 -6.51 30.59 -16.44
N ASP A 554 -7.76 30.42 -16.85
CA ASP A 554 -8.30 29.10 -17.19
C ASP A 554 -7.76 28.57 -18.52
N SER A 555 -7.30 29.46 -19.41
CA SER A 555 -6.72 29.14 -20.72
C SER A 555 -5.24 28.79 -20.62
N ILE A 556 -4.47 29.47 -19.76
CA ILE A 556 -3.05 29.20 -19.51
C ILE A 556 -2.88 28.75 -18.06
N THR A 557 -3.06 27.46 -17.77
CA THR A 557 -3.07 26.91 -16.40
C THR A 557 -1.68 26.70 -15.80
N THR A 558 -0.63 26.84 -16.60
CA THR A 558 0.76 26.83 -16.12
C THR A 558 1.54 27.81 -16.97
N HIS A 559 2.24 28.74 -16.34
CA HIS A 559 3.13 29.66 -17.02
C HIS A 559 4.28 30.02 -16.09
N GLU A 560 5.36 29.24 -16.16
CA GLU A 560 6.45 29.29 -15.17
C GLU A 560 7.79 29.49 -15.87
N LEU A 561 8.68 30.25 -15.22
CA LEU A 561 10.08 30.35 -15.56
C LEU A 561 10.94 30.01 -14.34
N ASP A 562 11.71 28.94 -14.47
CA ASP A 562 12.67 28.51 -13.45
C ASP A 562 14.09 28.87 -13.90
N PHE A 563 14.84 29.54 -13.04
CA PHE A 563 16.28 29.72 -13.19
C PHE A 563 16.99 28.97 -12.08
N THR A 564 17.93 28.10 -12.41
CA THR A 564 18.78 27.42 -11.44
C THR A 564 20.24 27.81 -11.69
N PHE A 565 20.87 28.44 -10.71
CA PHE A 565 22.32 28.62 -10.67
C PHE A 565 22.92 27.58 -9.72
N ALA A 566 23.58 26.58 -10.28
CA ALA A 566 24.14 25.47 -9.52
C ALA A 566 25.62 25.24 -9.81
N ALA A 567 26.39 25.11 -8.72
CA ALA A 567 27.81 24.78 -8.72
C ALA A 567 28.05 23.50 -7.90
N THR A 568 28.79 22.54 -8.43
CA THR A 568 29.12 21.26 -7.78
C THR A 568 30.62 20.98 -7.83
N GLU A 569 31.20 20.45 -6.76
CA GLU A 569 32.63 20.13 -6.66
C GLU A 569 32.84 18.75 -6.00
N GLY A 570 33.85 18.01 -6.48
CA GLY A 570 34.24 16.69 -5.98
C GLY A 570 33.62 15.50 -6.75
N SER A 571 34.19 14.31 -6.58
CA SER A 571 33.64 13.07 -7.16
C SER A 571 32.24 12.80 -6.58
N ASN A 572 31.24 12.58 -7.44
CA ASN A 572 29.82 12.38 -7.07
C ASN A 572 29.12 13.61 -6.46
N ASP A 573 29.50 14.83 -6.85
CA ASP A 573 28.81 16.08 -6.45
C ASP A 573 28.75 16.27 -4.91
N LEU A 574 29.84 15.91 -4.21
CA LEU A 574 29.99 15.94 -2.75
C LEU A 574 29.76 17.33 -2.11
N PHE A 575 30.15 18.39 -2.81
CA PHE A 575 29.86 19.76 -2.44
C PHE A 575 28.99 20.37 -3.53
N GLY A 576 27.90 21.02 -3.13
CA GLY A 576 26.94 21.61 -4.06
C GLY A 576 26.38 22.91 -3.52
N GLN A 577 26.16 23.88 -4.39
CA GLN A 577 25.41 25.11 -4.09
C GLN A 577 24.45 25.30 -5.24
N ALA A 578 23.15 25.45 -4.95
CA ALA A 578 22.13 25.66 -5.96
C ALA A 578 21.18 26.76 -5.48
N LEU A 579 21.08 27.84 -6.24
CA LEU A 579 20.05 28.85 -6.09
C LEU A 579 19.03 28.65 -7.21
N ALA A 580 17.83 28.21 -6.87
CA ALA A 580 16.69 28.15 -7.76
C ALA A 580 15.82 29.38 -7.54
N LEU A 581 15.46 30.07 -8.61
CA LEU A 581 14.49 31.15 -8.65
C LEU A 581 13.33 30.69 -9.51
N THR A 582 12.12 30.73 -8.97
CA THR A 582 10.89 30.39 -9.67
C THR A 582 10.08 31.65 -9.88
N MET A 583 9.46 31.78 -11.04
CA MET A 583 8.58 32.89 -11.37
C MET A 583 7.36 32.36 -12.10
N THR A 584 6.18 32.63 -11.56
CA THR A 584 4.90 32.48 -12.27
C THR A 584 4.64 33.75 -13.06
N LEU A 585 4.15 33.58 -14.30
CA LEU A 585 3.94 34.65 -15.27
C LEU A 585 2.45 34.86 -15.55
N PRO A 586 2.01 36.07 -15.93
CA PRO A 586 0.61 36.33 -16.30
C PRO A 586 0.15 35.40 -17.44
N PRO A 587 -1.13 34.97 -17.46
CA PRO A 587 -2.25 35.41 -16.64
C PRO A 587 -2.41 34.70 -15.29
N GLN A 588 -1.53 33.76 -14.95
CA GLN A 588 -1.51 33.19 -13.61
C GLN A 588 -1.11 34.27 -12.59
N VAL A 589 -1.44 34.04 -11.32
CA VAL A 589 -1.04 34.93 -10.22
C VAL A 589 0.48 35.06 -10.22
N ASP A 590 1.00 36.29 -10.23
CA ASP A 590 2.44 36.50 -10.20
C ASP A 590 3.00 36.02 -8.84
N GLU A 591 3.91 35.07 -8.89
CA GLU A 591 4.57 34.45 -7.74
C GLU A 591 6.07 34.39 -8.02
N TYR A 592 6.87 34.76 -7.02
CA TYR A 592 8.33 34.73 -7.10
C TYR A 592 8.88 33.95 -5.91
N GLY A 593 9.43 32.78 -6.18
CA GLY A 593 10.08 31.94 -5.17
C GLY A 593 11.60 31.93 -5.33
N ALA A 594 12.31 31.78 -4.22
CA ALA A 594 13.74 31.57 -4.19
C ALA A 594 14.08 30.42 -3.24
N THR A 595 14.81 29.43 -3.72
CA THR A 595 15.32 28.29 -2.94
C THR A 595 16.83 28.20 -3.05
N LEU A 596 17.55 28.38 -1.94
CA LEU A 596 18.99 28.15 -1.83
C LEU A 596 19.25 26.80 -1.16
N THR A 597 19.87 25.86 -1.88
CA THR A 597 20.31 24.57 -1.37
C THR A 597 21.85 24.51 -1.32
N LEU A 598 22.39 24.25 -0.13
CA LEU A 598 23.82 24.07 0.13
C LEU A 598 24.05 22.61 0.56
N THR A 599 24.78 21.87 -0.25
CA THR A 599 25.12 20.47 -0.04
C THR A 599 26.60 20.34 0.33
N PHE A 600 26.85 19.63 1.42
CA PHE A 600 28.16 19.22 1.92
C PHE A 600 28.12 17.69 2.12
N PRO A 601 29.27 17.01 2.26
CA PRO A 601 29.33 15.54 2.29
C PRO A 601 28.39 14.83 3.28
N PHE A 602 28.07 15.49 4.39
CA PHE A 602 27.19 14.97 5.43
C PHE A 602 26.02 15.88 5.77
N THR A 603 25.87 17.02 5.08
CA THR A 603 24.95 18.08 5.48
C THR A 603 24.28 18.69 4.26
N THR A 604 22.96 18.84 4.29
CA THR A 604 22.20 19.63 3.33
C THR A 604 21.46 20.72 4.09
N LEU A 605 21.61 21.96 3.64
CA LEU A 605 20.94 23.13 4.20
C LEU A 605 20.14 23.80 3.09
N THR A 606 18.85 23.99 3.30
CA THR A 606 17.93 24.59 2.35
C THR A 606 17.25 25.79 2.99
N PHE A 607 17.21 26.90 2.26
CA PHE A 607 16.42 28.08 2.59
C PHE A 607 15.47 28.34 1.44
N ALA A 608 14.19 28.54 1.73
CA ALA A 608 13.18 28.89 0.74
C ALA A 608 12.30 30.02 1.25
N SER A 609 11.89 30.91 0.36
CA SER A 609 10.92 31.97 0.63
C SER A 609 10.45 32.55 -0.71
N GLY A 610 9.31 33.21 -0.70
CA GLY A 610 8.75 33.84 -1.88
C GLY A 610 7.82 34.98 -1.56
N VAL A 611 7.24 35.54 -2.62
CA VAL A 611 6.17 36.53 -2.56
C VAL A 611 5.18 36.21 -3.66
N GLN A 612 3.89 36.34 -3.37
CA GLN A 612 2.81 36.13 -4.34
C GLN A 612 1.80 37.26 -4.29
N GLN A 613 1.11 37.54 -5.40
CA GLN A 613 -0.06 38.42 -5.37
C GLN A 613 -1.26 37.71 -4.75
N LYS A 614 -2.20 38.46 -4.13
CA LYS A 614 -3.42 37.87 -3.56
C LYS A 614 -4.32 37.22 -4.62
N SER A 615 -4.33 37.78 -5.82
CA SER A 615 -5.04 37.25 -6.98
C SER A 615 -4.46 37.86 -8.26
N SER A 616 -4.82 37.31 -9.42
CA SER A 616 -4.44 37.83 -10.74
C SER A 616 -4.97 39.24 -11.04
N THR A 617 -5.87 39.76 -10.20
CA THR A 617 -6.49 41.10 -10.34
C THR A 617 -6.16 42.05 -9.20
N ASP A 618 -5.48 41.57 -8.15
CA ASP A 618 -5.13 42.34 -6.96
C ASP A 618 -3.61 42.49 -6.86
N ASP A 619 -3.11 43.70 -7.09
CA ASP A 619 -1.69 44.04 -7.03
C ASP A 619 -1.11 44.01 -5.60
N THR A 620 -1.89 43.65 -4.59
CA THR A 620 -1.43 43.47 -3.22
C THR A 620 -0.60 42.19 -3.12
N TRP A 621 0.64 42.35 -2.65
CA TRP A 621 1.59 41.26 -2.44
C TRP A 621 1.49 40.72 -1.02
N GLU A 622 1.48 39.40 -0.89
CA GLU A 622 1.67 38.65 0.35
C GLU A 622 3.04 37.99 0.32
N LYS A 623 3.71 37.96 1.46
CA LYS A 623 4.98 37.23 1.59
C LYS A 623 4.68 35.79 1.96
N GLU A 624 5.36 34.87 1.28
CA GLU A 624 5.34 33.48 1.69
C GLU A 624 6.26 33.27 2.88
N ASP A 625 5.99 32.22 3.65
CA ASP A 625 6.82 31.84 4.79
C ASP A 625 8.28 31.67 4.40
N PHE A 626 9.16 32.11 5.30
CA PHE A 626 10.56 31.73 5.25
C PHE A 626 10.71 30.32 5.82
N GLN A 627 11.12 29.38 4.97
CA GLN A 627 11.36 27.99 5.31
C GLN A 627 12.87 27.72 5.36
N GLN A 628 13.34 27.17 6.48
CA GLN A 628 14.71 26.71 6.67
C GLN A 628 14.69 25.21 7.00
N ALA A 629 15.48 24.43 6.27
CA ALA A 629 15.64 23.00 6.53
C ALA A 629 17.12 22.63 6.58
N LEU A 630 17.52 21.89 7.62
CA LEU A 630 18.86 21.33 7.75
C LEU A 630 18.75 19.82 7.91
N SER A 631 19.57 19.08 7.18
CA SER A 631 19.66 17.62 7.26
C SER A 631 21.12 17.22 7.38
N VAL A 632 21.49 16.56 8.46
CA VAL A 632 22.83 16.03 8.71
C VAL A 632 22.75 14.52 8.75
N SER A 633 23.54 13.83 7.93
CA SER A 633 23.61 12.37 7.84
C SER A 633 25.05 11.88 7.97
N LEU A 634 25.35 11.17 9.06
CA LEU A 634 26.68 10.67 9.40
C LEU A 634 26.69 9.14 9.50
N PHE A 635 27.89 8.55 9.37
CA PHE A 635 28.14 7.11 9.52
C PHE A 635 27.25 6.22 8.64
N ASN A 636 27.20 6.50 7.33
CA ASN A 636 26.30 5.82 6.38
C ASN A 636 24.83 5.89 6.81
N SER A 637 24.37 7.08 7.20
CA SER A 637 22.97 7.32 7.63
C SER A 637 22.54 6.69 8.95
N ASN A 638 23.47 6.16 9.76
CA ASN A 638 23.16 5.63 11.09
C ASN A 638 22.85 6.72 12.13
N LEU A 639 23.40 7.93 11.92
CA LEU A 639 23.08 9.13 12.68
C LEU A 639 22.48 10.14 11.72
N LYS A 640 21.22 10.53 11.96
CA LYS A 640 20.54 11.58 11.21
C LYS A 640 20.04 12.65 12.15
N PHE A 641 20.30 13.90 11.83
CA PHE A 641 19.68 15.04 12.49
C PHE A 641 18.98 15.87 11.44
N THR A 642 17.74 16.28 11.71
CA THR A 642 16.96 17.14 10.82
C THR A 642 16.37 18.29 11.62
N GLU A 643 16.43 19.49 11.06
CA GLU A 643 15.76 20.68 11.54
C GLU A 643 14.85 21.20 10.42
N SER A 644 13.65 21.61 10.79
CA SER A 644 12.69 22.32 9.94
C SER A 644 12.20 23.53 10.72
N TYR A 645 12.31 24.72 10.15
CA TYR A 645 11.92 25.97 10.77
C TYR A 645 11.12 26.81 9.78
N ASN A 646 9.94 27.25 10.17
CA ASN A 646 9.05 28.10 9.41
C ASN A 646 8.86 29.42 10.16
N TYR A 647 8.96 30.52 9.43
CA TYR A 647 8.72 31.86 9.95
C TYR A 647 7.74 32.57 9.02
N ASP A 648 6.63 33.00 9.58
CA ASP A 648 5.63 33.77 8.86
C ASP A 648 6.18 35.19 8.61
N LEU A 649 6.46 35.50 7.36
CA LEU A 649 7.00 36.79 6.94
C LEU A 649 5.92 37.87 6.80
N GLU A 650 4.65 37.49 6.69
CA GLU A 650 3.51 38.39 6.57
C GLU A 650 3.14 38.93 7.95
N GLU A 651 2.89 38.04 8.91
CA GLU A 651 2.51 38.35 10.29
C GLU A 651 3.72 38.62 11.22
N ASN A 652 4.94 38.31 10.77
CA ASN A 652 6.21 38.54 11.47
C ASN A 652 6.36 37.78 12.80
N HIS A 653 6.03 36.50 12.81
CA HIS A 653 6.29 35.62 13.95
C HIS A 653 6.87 34.27 13.52
N GLN A 654 7.45 33.55 14.48
CA GLN A 654 7.83 32.16 14.25
C GLN A 654 6.55 31.33 14.16
N ASP A 655 6.45 30.47 13.16
CA ASP A 655 5.28 29.60 12.97
C ASP A 655 5.57 28.21 13.56
N ALA A 656 6.61 27.54 13.08
CA ALA A 656 6.94 26.18 13.52
C ALA A 656 8.45 25.93 13.60
N LEU A 657 8.88 25.16 14.60
CA LEU A 657 10.23 24.59 14.67
C LEU A 657 10.13 23.11 15.01
N LYS A 658 10.78 22.27 14.21
CA LYS A 658 10.91 20.84 14.47
C LYS A 658 12.37 20.43 14.40
N LEU A 659 12.86 19.88 15.50
CA LEU A 659 14.17 19.25 15.59
C LEU A 659 13.96 17.75 15.73
N ALA A 660 14.66 16.94 14.93
CA ALA A 660 14.62 15.49 15.07
C ALA A 660 16.02 14.87 14.98
N LEU A 661 16.30 13.89 15.83
CA LEU A 661 17.55 13.16 15.92
C LEU A 661 17.25 11.66 15.87
N THR A 662 17.88 10.94 14.95
CA THR A 662 17.82 9.49 14.84
C THR A 662 19.21 8.90 14.99
N TYR A 663 19.39 7.96 15.93
CA TYR A 663 20.65 7.27 16.16
C TYR A 663 20.44 5.86 16.72
N GLY A 664 20.88 4.82 15.98
CA GLY A 664 20.93 3.45 16.50
C GLY A 664 19.60 2.91 17.06
N GLY A 665 18.48 3.29 16.45
CA GLY A 665 17.13 2.95 16.90
C GLY A 665 16.48 3.95 17.86
N LEU A 666 17.24 4.91 18.39
CA LEU A 666 16.71 6.08 19.12
C LEU A 666 16.21 7.11 18.12
N GLN A 667 15.04 7.67 18.36
CA GLN A 667 14.45 8.80 17.67
C GLN A 667 14.02 9.81 18.73
N ALA A 668 14.54 11.02 18.67
CA ALA A 668 14.08 12.14 19.49
C ALA A 668 13.51 13.20 18.57
N ALA A 669 12.37 13.77 18.90
CA ALA A 669 11.86 14.94 18.19
C ALA A 669 11.29 15.96 19.16
N TYR A 670 11.61 17.23 18.91
CA TYR A 670 11.14 18.39 19.67
C TYR A 670 10.44 19.34 18.71
N THR A 671 9.23 19.76 19.06
CA THR A 671 8.40 20.63 18.23
C THR A 671 7.97 21.85 19.03
N MET A 672 8.14 23.04 18.43
CA MET A 672 7.50 24.28 18.84
C MET A 672 6.54 24.74 17.75
N SER A 673 5.46 25.40 18.14
CA SER A 673 4.43 25.92 17.23
C SER A 673 3.91 27.24 17.76
N TYR A 674 3.50 28.13 16.86
CA TYR A 674 2.65 29.27 17.18
C TYR A 674 1.22 28.76 17.41
N THR A 675 0.71 28.91 18.63
CA THR A 675 -0.57 28.34 19.06
C THR A 675 -1.01 28.95 20.38
N ASN A 676 -2.29 28.81 20.73
CA ASN A 676 -2.79 29.16 22.06
C ASN A 676 -2.11 28.32 23.16
N GLY A 677 -1.67 29.01 24.22
CA GLY A 677 -1.19 28.35 25.44
C GLY A 677 -2.35 27.86 26.32
N TYR A 678 -2.05 27.05 27.33
CA TYR A 678 -3.04 26.59 28.31
C TYR A 678 -2.60 26.93 29.73
N ASN A 679 -3.55 27.26 30.59
CA ASN A 679 -3.36 27.43 32.03
C ASN A 679 -4.19 26.38 32.79
N TRP A 680 -3.67 25.91 33.92
CA TRP A 680 -4.41 24.99 34.77
C TRP A 680 -5.31 25.78 35.74
N ASP A 681 -6.59 25.45 35.73
CA ASP A 681 -7.60 25.88 36.69
C ASP A 681 -8.06 24.67 37.53
N ASP A 682 -8.24 24.87 38.84
CA ASP A 682 -8.58 23.78 39.77
C ASP A 682 -10.04 23.30 39.64
N GLU A 683 -10.93 24.09 39.03
CA GLU A 683 -12.35 23.77 38.81
C GLU A 683 -12.60 23.25 37.39
N ASP A 684 -12.00 23.89 36.37
CA ASP A 684 -12.26 23.59 34.94
C ASP A 684 -11.13 22.83 34.22
N GLY A 685 -9.96 22.62 34.85
CA GLY A 685 -8.82 21.92 34.25
C GLY A 685 -7.98 22.81 33.31
N TRP A 686 -7.55 22.30 32.16
CA TRP A 686 -6.76 23.11 31.21
C TRP A 686 -7.64 24.10 30.46
N VAL A 687 -7.50 25.39 30.75
CA VAL A 687 -8.19 26.49 30.08
C VAL A 687 -7.26 27.13 29.05
N GLU A 688 -7.75 27.30 27.83
CA GLU A 688 -7.03 27.93 26.72
C GLU A 688 -6.83 29.43 26.97
N ARG A 689 -5.66 29.95 26.58
CA ARG A 689 -5.36 31.39 26.60
C ARG A 689 -5.85 32.04 25.33
N ASP A 690 -6.32 33.28 25.43
CA ASP A 690 -6.84 34.05 24.29
C ASP A 690 -5.75 34.39 23.24
N ASP A 691 -4.50 34.58 23.68
CA ASP A 691 -3.39 34.98 22.82
C ASP A 691 -2.58 33.77 22.33
N GLU A 692 -2.20 33.80 21.05
CA GLU A 692 -1.28 32.83 20.44
C GLU A 692 0.18 33.25 20.64
N GLU A 693 1.04 32.28 20.94
CA GLU A 693 2.46 32.52 21.16
C GLU A 693 3.27 31.35 20.59
N PHE A 694 4.55 31.58 20.26
CA PHE A 694 5.46 30.52 19.83
C PHE A 694 5.93 29.68 21.02
N LEU A 695 5.25 28.55 21.25
CA LEU A 695 5.41 27.75 22.46
C LEU A 695 6.01 26.37 22.17
N PRO A 696 6.78 25.79 23.12
CA PRO A 696 7.11 24.37 23.10
C PRO A 696 5.83 23.55 23.08
N TYR A 697 5.61 22.81 22.00
CA TYR A 697 4.38 22.06 21.78
C TYR A 697 4.53 20.63 22.30
N SER A 698 5.58 19.93 21.86
CA SER A 698 5.80 18.54 22.26
C SER A 698 7.28 18.15 22.27
N LEU A 699 7.57 17.18 23.14
CA LEU A 699 8.84 16.45 23.14
C LEU A 699 8.54 14.96 23.03
N SER A 700 9.10 14.29 22.03
CA SER A 700 8.95 12.85 21.82
C SER A 700 10.30 12.16 21.83
N LEU A 701 10.34 11.00 22.48
CA LEU A 701 11.49 10.12 22.56
C LEU A 701 11.02 8.70 22.27
N ALA A 702 11.40 8.12 21.15
CA ALA A 702 11.14 6.74 20.80
C ALA A 702 12.45 5.96 20.71
N TYR A 703 12.45 4.72 21.18
CA TYR A 703 13.58 3.81 21.08
C TYR A 703 13.08 2.45 20.61
N ALA A 704 13.50 2.08 19.41
CA ALA A 704 13.21 0.81 18.77
C ALA A 704 14.51 0.28 18.14
N PRO A 705 15.38 -0.39 18.93
CA PRO A 705 16.63 -0.94 18.41
C PRO A 705 16.36 -2.04 17.39
N THR A 706 17.28 -2.20 16.44
CA THR A 706 17.24 -3.34 15.51
C THR A 706 17.28 -4.64 16.30
N THR A 707 16.25 -5.45 16.13
CA THR A 707 16.14 -6.77 16.77
C THR A 707 17.31 -7.65 16.33
N LYS A 708 18.16 -8.04 17.28
CA LYS A 708 19.24 -8.99 17.01
C LYS A 708 18.73 -10.41 17.19
N THR A 709 18.80 -11.21 16.14
CA THR A 709 18.48 -12.63 16.18
C THR A 709 19.69 -13.44 16.61
N TRP A 710 19.60 -14.14 17.73
CA TRP A 710 20.63 -15.08 18.18
C TRP A 710 20.31 -16.48 17.71
N TYR A 711 21.26 -17.09 17.00
CA TYR A 711 21.16 -18.45 16.52
C TYR A 711 21.94 -19.39 17.45
N THR A 712 21.31 -20.49 17.84
CA THR A 712 21.92 -21.58 18.61
C THR A 712 21.63 -22.92 17.94
N TRP A 713 22.37 -23.96 18.32
CA TRP A 713 22.23 -25.32 17.77
C TRP A 713 22.27 -25.39 16.23
N LYS A 714 23.44 -25.13 15.63
CA LYS A 714 23.66 -25.19 14.16
C LYS A 714 22.63 -24.36 13.36
N ASN A 715 22.32 -23.16 13.85
CA ASN A 715 21.32 -22.25 13.27
C ASN A 715 19.88 -22.79 13.21
N ARG A 716 19.55 -23.80 14.04
CA ARG A 716 18.20 -24.36 14.12
C ARG A 716 17.32 -23.64 15.12
N VAL A 717 17.86 -23.00 16.14
CA VAL A 717 17.07 -22.21 17.11
C VAL A 717 17.46 -20.75 16.98
N SER A 718 16.48 -19.87 16.84
CA SER A 718 16.66 -18.44 16.72
C SER A 718 15.80 -17.70 17.75
N THR A 719 16.41 -16.84 18.55
CA THR A 719 15.71 -15.99 19.53
C THR A 719 15.96 -14.52 19.20
N ALA A 720 14.90 -13.73 19.14
CA ALA A 720 14.88 -12.36 18.66
C ALA A 720 13.97 -11.51 19.59
N PRO A 721 14.48 -11.01 20.73
CA PRO A 721 13.75 -10.07 21.55
C PRO A 721 13.73 -8.70 20.88
N GLY A 722 12.53 -8.12 20.77
CA GLY A 722 12.33 -6.75 20.34
C GLY A 722 11.91 -5.87 21.52
N LEU A 723 12.17 -4.58 21.39
CA LEU A 723 11.66 -3.57 22.29
C LEU A 723 11.25 -2.37 21.44
N SER A 724 10.05 -1.86 21.68
CA SER A 724 9.64 -0.55 21.20
C SER A 724 9.11 0.24 22.38
N THR A 725 9.72 1.38 22.66
CA THR A 725 9.35 2.25 23.78
C THR A 725 9.25 3.67 23.28
N SER A 726 8.22 4.42 23.70
CA SER A 726 8.06 5.81 23.31
C SER A 726 7.45 6.67 24.41
N ILE A 727 8.06 7.81 24.67
CA ILE A 727 7.55 8.85 25.55
C ILE A 727 7.13 10.02 24.68
N VAL A 728 5.92 10.53 24.89
CA VAL A 728 5.43 11.76 24.28
C VAL A 728 4.99 12.67 25.41
N ALA A 729 5.73 13.77 25.57
CA ALA A 729 5.38 14.84 26.48
C ALA A 729 4.64 15.93 25.70
N ASP A 730 3.38 16.16 26.07
CA ASP A 730 2.63 17.35 25.68
C ASP A 730 3.08 18.48 26.61
N LEU A 731 3.74 19.49 26.05
CA LEU A 731 4.35 20.57 26.84
C LEU A 731 3.36 21.70 27.12
N LEU A 732 2.23 21.75 26.41
CA LEU A 732 1.13 22.69 26.67
C LEU A 732 0.18 22.15 27.74
N ARG A 733 -0.15 20.86 27.65
CA ARG A 733 -1.00 20.15 28.62
C ARG A 733 -0.27 18.91 29.14
N PRO A 734 0.65 19.09 30.11
CA PRO A 734 1.43 18.00 30.71
C PRO A 734 0.64 16.75 31.12
N THR A 735 -0.63 16.86 31.50
CA THR A 735 -1.47 15.70 31.86
C THR A 735 -1.85 14.80 30.68
N ASN A 736 -1.70 15.27 29.44
CA ASN A 736 -1.93 14.48 28.22
C ASN A 736 -0.69 13.69 27.79
N SER A 737 0.43 13.89 28.48
CA SER A 737 1.68 13.17 28.23
C SER A 737 1.54 11.68 28.52
N TYR A 738 2.21 10.85 27.73
CA TYR A 738 2.16 9.41 27.90
C TYR A 738 3.47 8.70 27.59
N PHE A 739 3.62 7.51 28.16
CA PHE A 739 4.72 6.59 27.90
C PHE A 739 4.16 5.22 27.51
N ILE A 740 4.51 4.76 26.30
CA ILE A 740 4.23 3.43 25.77
C ILE A 740 5.48 2.55 25.91
N PHE A 741 5.31 1.37 26.49
CA PHE A 741 6.34 0.33 26.59
C PHE A 741 5.83 -0.94 25.93
N THR A 742 6.52 -1.40 24.88
CA THR A 742 6.13 -2.54 24.05
C THR A 742 7.26 -3.56 23.88
N PRO A 743 7.54 -4.39 24.90
CA PRO A 743 8.41 -5.55 24.75
C PRO A 743 7.82 -6.53 23.75
N SER A 744 8.68 -7.18 22.98
CA SER A 744 8.34 -8.30 22.11
C SER A 744 9.41 -9.39 22.12
N LEU A 745 9.02 -10.61 21.79
CA LEU A 745 9.93 -11.74 21.68
C LEU A 745 9.48 -12.61 20.51
N SER A 746 10.39 -12.90 19.60
CA SER A 746 10.22 -13.93 18.57
C SER A 746 11.23 -15.05 18.84
N PHE A 747 10.75 -16.27 19.03
CA PHE A 747 11.54 -17.46 19.27
C PHE A 747 11.15 -18.49 18.23
N LYS A 748 12.10 -18.99 17.46
CA LYS A 748 11.85 -19.97 16.40
C LYS A 748 12.79 -21.15 16.50
N ILE A 749 12.27 -22.36 16.42
CA ILE A 749 12.99 -23.60 16.15
C ILE A 749 12.64 -23.98 14.71
N ASN A 750 13.66 -24.11 13.87
CA ASN A 750 13.54 -24.35 12.44
C ASN A 750 12.70 -25.61 12.17
N ASP A 751 11.74 -25.47 11.26
CA ASP A 751 10.75 -26.48 10.88
C ASP A 751 10.02 -27.15 12.06
N PHE A 752 9.94 -26.47 13.21
CA PHE A 752 9.29 -27.00 14.41
C PHE A 752 8.39 -25.98 15.11
N VAL A 753 8.87 -24.83 15.56
CA VAL A 753 7.98 -23.87 16.26
C VAL A 753 8.42 -22.44 16.03
N THR A 754 7.49 -21.51 15.87
CA THR A 754 7.67 -20.06 15.99
C THR A 754 6.74 -19.58 17.09
N PHE A 755 7.29 -19.00 18.13
CA PHE A 755 6.59 -18.33 19.20
C PHE A 755 6.85 -16.83 19.06
N THR A 756 5.82 -16.01 18.99
CA THR A 756 5.91 -14.57 19.10
C THR A 756 5.08 -14.05 20.27
N PHE A 757 5.56 -13.00 20.90
CA PHE A 757 4.92 -12.35 22.02
C PHE A 757 5.14 -10.84 21.89
N SER A 758 4.15 -10.06 22.28
CA SER A 758 4.24 -8.61 22.45
C SER A 758 3.27 -8.15 23.53
N SER A 759 3.65 -7.15 24.31
CA SER A 759 2.76 -6.56 25.32
C SER A 759 2.91 -5.06 25.26
N THR A 760 1.83 -4.32 24.99
CA THR A 760 1.80 -2.86 24.98
C THR A 760 1.23 -2.37 26.29
N SER A 761 2.04 -1.67 27.08
CA SER A 761 1.60 -0.96 28.28
C SER A 761 1.67 0.55 28.03
N LYS A 762 0.61 1.28 28.40
CA LYS A 762 0.57 2.76 28.32
C LYS A 762 0.43 3.34 29.71
N ASN A 763 1.30 4.28 30.02
CA ASN A 763 1.20 5.15 31.17
C ASN A 763 0.74 6.53 30.72
N SER A 764 -0.43 6.97 31.21
CA SER A 764 -1.01 8.28 30.90
C SER A 764 -0.86 9.29 32.04
N VAL A 765 -0.10 8.96 33.08
CA VAL A 765 0.11 9.78 34.28
C VAL A 765 1.59 10.15 34.41
N LEU A 766 2.23 10.45 33.28
CA LEU A 766 3.66 10.78 33.23
C LEU A 766 4.01 12.00 34.11
N TYR A 767 3.05 12.94 34.26
CA TYR A 767 3.17 14.10 35.13
C TYR A 767 3.51 13.74 36.58
N ARG A 768 3.05 12.58 37.07
CA ARG A 768 3.33 12.07 38.43
C ARG A 768 4.83 12.01 38.73
N TYR A 769 5.65 11.64 37.76
CA TYR A 769 7.09 11.46 37.97
C TYR A 769 7.89 12.77 37.93
N VAL A 770 7.29 13.84 37.39
CA VAL A 770 7.94 15.15 37.25
C VAL A 770 7.38 16.19 38.21
N GLN A 771 6.27 15.90 38.91
CA GLN A 771 5.59 16.81 39.85
C GLN A 771 6.54 17.38 40.93
N LYS A 772 7.48 16.57 41.43
CA LYS A 772 8.48 17.00 42.42
C LYS A 772 9.49 18.00 41.85
N ALA A 773 9.91 17.81 40.61
CA ALA A 773 10.83 18.73 39.93
C ALA A 773 10.15 20.06 39.58
N LEU A 774 8.81 20.05 39.46
CA LEU A 774 7.98 21.22 39.19
C LEU A 774 7.50 21.94 40.46
N GLY A 775 7.84 21.44 41.66
CA GLY A 775 7.45 22.05 42.94
C GLY A 775 6.01 21.72 43.40
N GLU A 776 5.36 20.76 42.76
CA GLU A 776 3.94 20.39 42.93
C GLU A 776 3.79 18.98 43.53
N GLU A 777 4.57 18.69 44.56
CA GLU A 777 4.63 17.35 45.19
C GLU A 777 3.26 16.96 45.77
N GLY A 778 2.78 15.75 45.41
CA GLY A 778 1.55 15.17 45.97
C GLY A 778 0.25 15.44 45.19
N ARG A 779 0.29 16.11 44.03
CA ARG A 779 -0.92 16.34 43.19
C ARG A 779 -1.48 15.05 42.59
N ILE A 780 -0.62 14.16 42.09
CA ILE A 780 -1.02 12.83 41.59
C ILE A 780 -0.49 11.76 42.53
N PRO A 781 -1.37 10.96 43.19
CA PRO A 781 -0.93 9.89 44.09
C PRO A 781 -0.34 8.69 43.32
N GLY A 782 0.66 8.02 43.91
CA GLY A 782 1.26 6.79 43.38
C GLY A 782 2.78 6.74 43.59
N GLU A 783 3.44 5.78 42.93
CA GLU A 783 4.90 5.70 42.91
C GLU A 783 5.49 6.84 42.04
N ASP A 784 6.55 7.49 42.53
CA ASP A 784 7.18 8.65 41.87
C ASP A 784 8.34 8.26 40.94
N ASN A 785 8.78 6.99 40.94
CA ASN A 785 9.79 6.50 40.03
C ASN A 785 9.18 5.71 38.85
N PRO A 786 9.36 6.14 37.59
CA PRO A 786 8.73 5.49 36.43
C PRO A 786 9.20 4.05 36.18
N PHE A 787 10.42 3.70 36.59
CA PHE A 787 10.95 2.33 36.42
C PHE A 787 10.42 1.38 37.49
N ILE A 788 10.35 1.84 38.74
CA ILE A 788 9.74 1.07 39.83
C ILE A 788 8.25 0.91 39.53
N ASP A 789 7.59 1.96 39.04
CA ASP A 789 6.19 1.90 38.65
C ASP A 789 5.94 0.93 37.48
N LEU A 790 6.82 0.91 36.46
CA LEU A 790 6.77 -0.08 35.39
C LEU A 790 6.96 -1.51 35.90
N ILE A 791 7.87 -1.74 36.86
CA ILE A 791 8.03 -3.08 37.46
C ILE A 791 6.78 -3.45 38.26
N ASN A 792 6.22 -2.51 39.03
CA ASN A 792 5.00 -2.70 39.81
C ASN A 792 3.81 -3.04 38.92
N SER A 793 3.75 -2.57 37.66
CA SER A 793 2.70 -2.94 36.71
C SER A 793 2.71 -4.43 36.34
N PHE A 794 3.84 -5.13 36.50
CA PHE A 794 3.98 -6.57 36.25
C PHE A 794 4.09 -7.40 37.54
N ARG A 795 3.77 -6.82 38.71
CA ARG A 795 3.71 -7.56 39.99
C ARG A 795 2.41 -8.34 40.09
N PHE A 796 2.44 -9.61 39.67
CA PHE A 796 1.31 -10.53 39.82
C PHE A 796 1.16 -11.07 41.26
N ASP A 797 2.16 -10.84 42.10
CA ASP A 797 2.20 -11.21 43.51
C ASP A 797 1.55 -10.18 44.46
N ASP A 798 1.45 -8.90 44.05
CA ASP A 798 0.84 -7.83 44.84
C ASP A 798 -0.14 -7.00 43.99
N GLU A 799 -1.43 -7.27 44.17
CA GLU A 799 -2.49 -6.62 43.42
C GLU A 799 -2.62 -5.11 43.71
N SER A 800 -2.29 -4.67 44.92
CA SER A 800 -2.37 -3.27 45.32
C SER A 800 -1.33 -2.42 44.59
N LEU A 801 -0.08 -2.91 44.53
CA LEU A 801 1.00 -2.28 43.78
C LEU A 801 0.71 -2.28 42.27
N ARG A 802 0.14 -3.36 41.74
CA ARG A 802 -0.27 -3.43 40.33
C ARG A 802 -1.41 -2.46 39.98
N LYS A 803 -2.43 -2.35 40.85
CA LYS A 803 -3.58 -1.43 40.64
C LYS A 803 -3.18 0.04 40.75
N SER A 804 -2.28 0.38 41.68
CA SER A 804 -1.77 1.75 41.86
C SER A 804 -0.80 2.22 40.77
N SER A 805 -0.26 1.28 39.98
CA SER A 805 0.68 1.60 38.92
C SER A 805 0.10 2.51 37.82
N GLY A 806 0.89 3.47 37.34
CA GLY A 806 0.53 4.32 36.20
C GLY A 806 0.47 3.58 34.86
N PHE A 807 1.19 2.47 34.71
CA PHE A 807 1.22 1.69 33.47
C PHE A 807 0.03 0.75 33.41
N LYS A 808 -0.86 0.98 32.45
CA LYS A 808 -2.02 0.13 32.18
C LYS A 808 -1.79 -0.65 30.90
N LEU A 809 -2.08 -1.95 30.94
CA LEU A 809 -2.02 -2.81 29.76
C LEU A 809 -3.02 -2.30 28.71
N LYS A 810 -2.54 -2.11 27.47
CA LYS A 810 -3.34 -1.69 26.31
C LYS A 810 -3.49 -2.79 25.28
N SER A 811 -2.46 -3.61 25.11
CA SER A 811 -2.62 -4.86 24.40
C SER A 811 -1.64 -5.91 24.88
N LEU A 812 -2.01 -7.17 24.76
CA LEU A 812 -1.13 -8.32 24.96
C LEU A 812 -1.38 -9.25 23.79
N ASN A 813 -0.38 -9.44 22.93
CA ASN A 813 -0.47 -10.38 21.81
C ASN A 813 0.53 -11.51 21.98
N PHE A 814 0.07 -12.72 21.75
CA PHE A 814 0.82 -13.95 21.79
C PHE A 814 0.51 -14.70 20.50
N THR A 815 1.49 -15.28 19.84
CA THR A 815 1.27 -16.17 18.71
C THR A 815 2.19 -17.36 18.83
N LEU A 816 1.68 -18.58 18.66
CA LEU A 816 2.45 -19.80 18.67
C LEU A 816 2.12 -20.58 17.41
N THR A 817 3.07 -20.68 16.49
CA THR A 817 3.01 -21.49 15.28
C THR A 817 3.88 -22.74 15.44
N HIS A 818 3.32 -23.93 15.59
CA HIS A 818 4.04 -25.20 15.52
C HIS A 818 3.98 -25.71 14.08
N TYR A 819 5.15 -25.81 13.43
CA TYR A 819 5.31 -26.39 12.10
C TYR A 819 5.33 -27.91 12.19
N LEU A 820 4.32 -28.54 11.62
CA LEU A 820 4.10 -29.97 11.52
C LEU A 820 4.28 -30.39 10.05
N HIS A 821 5.43 -30.04 9.47
CA HIS A 821 5.75 -30.20 8.04
C HIS A 821 4.76 -29.51 7.11
N ASP A 822 3.74 -30.23 6.63
CA ASP A 822 2.76 -29.68 5.71
C ASP A 822 1.71 -28.80 6.42
N TRP A 823 1.63 -28.88 7.75
CA TRP A 823 0.63 -28.18 8.56
C TRP A 823 1.26 -27.20 9.54
N ASP A 824 0.59 -26.08 9.76
CA ASP A 824 0.95 -25.04 10.71
C ASP A 824 -0.15 -24.95 11.77
N PHE A 825 0.11 -25.41 12.98
CA PHE A 825 -0.75 -25.12 14.13
C PHE A 825 -0.41 -23.72 14.64
N LYS A 826 -1.30 -22.73 14.48
CA LYS A 826 -1.11 -21.34 14.88
C LYS A 826 -2.14 -20.90 15.90
N THR A 827 -1.74 -20.73 17.16
CA THR A 827 -2.52 -19.99 18.16
C THR A 827 -2.15 -18.52 18.10
N THR A 828 -3.13 -17.61 18.15
CA THR A 828 -2.97 -16.18 18.37
C THR A 828 -3.86 -15.80 19.56
N TYR A 829 -3.30 -15.26 20.62
CA TYR A 829 -4.06 -14.71 21.74
C TYR A 829 -3.80 -13.21 21.76
N LYS A 830 -4.85 -12.39 21.71
CA LYS A 830 -4.79 -10.94 21.84
C LYS A 830 -5.68 -10.54 23.01
N LEU A 831 -5.30 -9.54 23.78
CA LEU A 831 -6.11 -9.02 24.88
C LEU A 831 -5.97 -7.52 24.86
N SER A 832 -7.08 -6.78 24.77
CA SER A 832 -7.10 -5.31 24.78
C SER A 832 -8.37 -4.80 25.44
N PRO A 833 -8.30 -3.78 26.31
CA PRO A 833 -9.49 -3.23 26.95
C PRO A 833 -10.42 -2.56 25.94
N ARG A 834 -11.69 -2.96 25.93
CA ARG A 834 -12.77 -2.38 25.10
C ARG A 834 -13.71 -1.57 25.98
N LEU A 835 -14.19 -0.42 25.51
CA LEU A 835 -15.21 0.36 26.23
C LEU A 835 -16.58 -0.07 25.73
N VAL A 836 -17.35 -0.76 26.58
CA VAL A 836 -18.71 -1.20 26.26
C VAL A 836 -19.69 -0.25 26.94
N THR A 837 -20.71 0.17 26.19
CA THR A 837 -21.79 1.02 26.73
C THR A 837 -23.04 0.17 26.84
N SER A 838 -23.47 -0.10 28.08
CA SER A 838 -24.74 -0.77 28.37
C SER A 838 -25.71 0.25 28.97
N GLY A 839 -26.71 0.65 28.19
CA GLY A 839 -27.63 1.73 28.55
C GLY A 839 -26.92 3.08 28.79
N SER A 840 -27.00 3.61 30.02
CA SER A 840 -26.32 4.85 30.43
C SER A 840 -24.95 4.62 31.10
N SER A 841 -24.55 3.36 31.33
CA SER A 841 -23.30 3.01 32.01
C SER A 841 -22.23 2.57 31.03
N LYS A 842 -20.99 3.06 31.23
CA LYS A 842 -19.82 2.69 30.43
C LYS A 842 -18.83 1.91 31.29
N TYR A 843 -18.44 0.72 30.87
CA TYR A 843 -17.43 -0.10 31.58
C TYR A 843 -16.39 -0.65 30.60
N TYR A 844 -15.22 -1.04 31.13
CA TYR A 844 -14.16 -1.63 30.32
C TYR A 844 -14.26 -3.16 30.37
N ASP A 845 -14.43 -3.76 29.20
CA ASP A 845 -14.36 -5.19 28.99
C ASP A 845 -12.90 -5.60 28.68
N PHE A 846 -12.49 -6.73 29.23
CA PHE A 846 -11.15 -7.32 29.12
C PHE A 846 -11.19 -8.76 28.63
N ASN A 847 -12.27 -9.19 27.97
CA ASN A 847 -12.27 -10.50 27.34
C ASN A 847 -11.16 -10.58 26.28
N PRO A 848 -10.44 -11.70 26.17
CA PRO A 848 -9.39 -11.86 25.17
C PRO A 848 -9.99 -12.20 23.80
N TYR A 849 -9.24 -11.87 22.75
CA TYR A 849 -9.44 -12.38 21.40
C TYR A 849 -8.50 -13.56 21.16
N VAL A 850 -9.00 -14.79 21.12
CA VAL A 850 -8.16 -16.00 21.02
C VAL A 850 -8.45 -16.75 19.74
N THR A 851 -7.53 -16.65 18.78
CA THR A 851 -7.54 -17.52 17.62
C THR A 851 -6.74 -18.80 17.86
N ILE A 852 -7.29 -19.97 17.59
CA ILE A 852 -6.52 -21.21 17.45
C ILE A 852 -6.77 -21.73 16.05
N SER A 853 -5.77 -21.62 15.17
CA SER A 853 -5.86 -22.12 13.81
C SER A 853 -4.92 -23.27 13.49
N ILE A 854 -5.33 -24.11 12.55
CA ILE A 854 -4.53 -25.17 11.96
C ILE A 854 -4.63 -24.97 10.45
N ILE A 855 -3.51 -24.62 9.82
CA ILE A 855 -3.45 -24.23 8.41
C ILE A 855 -2.65 -25.30 7.66
N TRP A 856 -3.16 -25.80 6.54
CA TRP A 856 -2.40 -26.70 5.68
C TRP A 856 -1.66 -25.92 4.57
N ASN A 857 -0.33 -25.91 4.62
CA ASN A 857 0.52 -25.10 3.74
C ASN A 857 0.35 -25.38 2.23
N PRO A 858 0.16 -26.63 1.75
CA PRO A 858 -0.08 -26.94 0.34
C PRO A 858 -1.40 -26.37 -0.22
N MET A 859 -2.36 -26.03 0.64
CA MET A 859 -3.61 -25.36 0.26
C MET A 859 -4.09 -24.46 1.40
N GLU A 860 -3.60 -23.22 1.41
CA GLU A 860 -3.84 -22.23 2.48
C GLU A 860 -5.34 -21.93 2.75
N SER A 861 -6.24 -22.29 1.84
CA SER A 861 -7.70 -22.20 2.05
C SER A 861 -8.26 -23.28 2.98
N MET A 862 -7.50 -24.34 3.28
CA MET A 862 -7.81 -25.29 4.36
C MET A 862 -7.16 -24.80 5.66
N LYS A 863 -7.83 -23.83 6.27
CA LYS A 863 -7.57 -23.38 7.64
C LYS A 863 -8.76 -23.76 8.51
N THR A 864 -8.53 -24.45 9.62
CA THR A 864 -9.48 -24.46 10.73
C THR A 864 -9.06 -23.35 11.66
N GLN A 865 -9.98 -22.51 12.14
CA GLN A 865 -9.69 -21.33 12.94
C GLN A 865 -10.79 -21.18 14.00
N ILE A 866 -10.52 -21.56 15.23
CA ILE A 866 -11.34 -21.14 16.37
C ILE A 866 -10.99 -19.70 16.67
N VAL A 867 -11.97 -18.82 16.91
CA VAL A 867 -11.80 -17.44 17.33
C VAL A 867 -12.72 -17.20 18.52
N ASP A 868 -12.16 -17.01 19.70
CA ASP A 868 -12.83 -16.28 20.77
C ASP A 868 -12.81 -14.79 20.39
N ASP A 869 -13.96 -14.19 20.04
CA ASP A 869 -14.11 -12.75 19.81
C ASP A 869 -14.61 -12.04 21.07
N TYR A 870 -13.74 -11.97 22.08
CA TYR A 870 -14.03 -11.25 23.33
C TYR A 870 -15.17 -11.88 24.15
N GLY A 871 -15.13 -13.20 24.31
CA GLY A 871 -16.06 -13.99 25.13
C GLY A 871 -16.99 -14.87 24.31
N THR A 872 -17.11 -14.64 23.00
CA THR A 872 -17.90 -15.45 22.07
C THR A 872 -16.98 -16.33 21.23
N TRP A 873 -17.09 -17.66 21.38
CA TRP A 873 -16.25 -18.61 20.65
C TRP A 873 -16.86 -19.03 19.32
N GLU A 874 -16.26 -18.56 18.23
CA GLU A 874 -16.62 -18.89 16.86
C GLU A 874 -15.67 -19.94 16.30
N LEU A 875 -16.20 -20.97 15.62
CA LEU A 875 -15.39 -21.98 14.95
C LEU A 875 -15.46 -21.80 13.43
N ASN A 876 -14.37 -21.32 12.83
CA ASN A 876 -14.18 -20.97 11.41
C ASN A 876 -14.96 -19.75 10.90
N PRO A 877 -14.82 -18.57 11.54
CA PRO A 877 -15.36 -17.33 11.01
C PRO A 877 -14.61 -16.80 9.77
#